data_AF-A0A1G8MUK1-F1
#
_entry.id   AF-A0A1G8MUK1-F1
#
_cell.length_a   1.000
_cell.length_b   1.000
_cell.length_c   1.000
_cell.angle_alpha   90.00
_cell.angle_beta   90.00
_cell.angle_gamma   90.00
#
_symmetry.space_group_name_H-M   'P 1'
#
loop_
_entity.id
_entity.type
_entity.pdbx_description
1 polymer ?
#
loop_
_entity_poly.entity_id
_entity_poly.type
_entity_poly.pdbx_seq_one_letter_code
_entity_poly.pdbx_strand_id
1 'polypeptide(L)'
;MVKRRFRFGMTLICSTLMAALFAPGVNGEENDESMSHMTGSGGAVASEDVHATDAGMTILEQGGNAVDAAVAVAAAQGVTRPYSGGIGGGGMMLIHLAEEDEPIAIDSRSITPASFNDETYINPESGGIFPSVMRTSSGKSFSVPGTVKNWEVALEEYGTMTFAEVLQPAIDVAEEGFIADENFVRETTENQERFDLFASTRDIYLNEDGSAPEPGDVIQNPDMAHTYQLIAEEGSEVFYEGDIAEAMVDTINDPPVVDDPDFAAVSGEWLTEYGVLEGDVTMEDFANYETVTREPIHTGYRGYDIYGMPPSSSGGLTIGQTFNMLEHYDMENMSRTEAWHYFMEATRYAIADRREYIGDPAHTDVPVDELLSDAYTEERITNIDSERASIGQVPPGNPWLDDDEDFFYDFAEEDGAEWDARKFHRIDTGPTSDPFDTSFTIEDEAGKIDLSARGEERGSAYGRAAANMEPVEDNEVNVRVRADEEGYDQRLRLWLNGDVWQSGSSIPSNGYGLEINTETGELVLQRVIDGNLATLERIDYPVETDWHDLRFRVENNELKVNAWGTDDEEPEEWLAVHELADDDQLEEPLGRLMMSVINFDYEQTQTFFLDHIEVEPVIEDSETLAEPSETSVMADDATPPAETTSIEEEAEGVQADEEQRMKDEADIVDESTIHLAVSDDEGNVVSYTTTIVSIGGNGMVVPGYGFLLNNAVYGRTPTETPSHPNYPRPEMRSMSSMAPTLVMEEGEPVLTVGAPGSDTILTTLSQIMMNNLDFGVSLPDAIEQPRLSQRNNFNALAEYEENYLDAETEQQIEELEAMGHRFTADTAEQGISAAVGIEFLEDGQVTAATEPERRGGGSALVESEMDDEEVSAEKIRGLVESFDEEGEFENDDAVRALDVHLTSVGHFENQEEAEKVVHHMGGFKDLLDHQQAQEWISDDVYDTLLAEAEALIEMWE
;
A
#
# COMPACT_ATOMS: atom_id res chain seq x y z
N MET A 1 -62.46 -10.25 6.90
CA MET A 1 -62.76 -11.67 6.63
C MET A 1 -61.65 -12.28 5.76
N VAL A 2 -60.42 -12.57 6.17
CA VAL A 2 -59.57 -11.97 7.23
C VAL A 2 -60.02 -12.21 8.65
N LYS A 3 -59.16 -12.81 9.50
CA LYS A 3 -59.11 -12.68 10.98
C LYS A 3 -58.05 -13.68 11.50
N ARG A 4 -56.88 -13.30 12.01
CA ARG A 4 -56.52 -12.38 13.13
C ARG A 4 -57.06 -12.85 14.49
N ARG A 5 -56.13 -12.94 15.45
CA ARG A 5 -56.25 -12.78 16.93
C ARG A 5 -56.60 -14.00 17.79
N PHE A 6 -56.10 -14.18 19.02
CA PHE A 6 -54.98 -13.66 19.85
C PHE A 6 -55.11 -14.32 21.25
N ARG A 7 -54.01 -14.37 22.02
CA ARG A 7 -53.90 -14.20 23.50
C ARG A 7 -54.00 -15.38 24.49
N PHE A 8 -52.84 -15.60 25.14
CA PHE A 8 -52.55 -15.68 26.59
C PHE A 8 -53.04 -16.83 27.48
N GLY A 9 -52.13 -17.32 28.33
CA GLY A 9 -52.48 -17.91 29.62
C GLY A 9 -51.46 -18.88 30.21
N MET A 10 -50.36 -18.34 30.77
CA MET A 10 -49.37 -19.01 31.61
C MET A 10 -49.99 -19.53 32.93
N THR A 11 -49.52 -20.68 33.42
CA THR A 11 -49.12 -21.01 34.82
C THR A 11 -49.35 -22.49 35.13
N LEU A 12 -48.26 -23.24 35.37
CA LEU A 12 -48.27 -24.53 36.05
C LEU A 12 -47.17 -24.50 37.12
N ILE A 13 -47.53 -24.81 38.37
CA ILE A 13 -46.56 -24.98 39.47
C ILE A 13 -46.27 -26.48 39.64
N CYS A 14 -45.00 -26.81 39.47
CA CYS A 14 -44.39 -28.11 39.75
C CYS A 14 -44.08 -28.30 41.23
N SER A 15 -43.98 -29.56 41.64
CA SER A 15 -43.26 -29.97 42.85
C SER A 15 -42.72 -31.37 42.62
N THR A 16 -41.39 -31.54 42.58
CA THR A 16 -40.67 -32.67 43.18
C THR A 16 -39.15 -32.48 43.14
N LEU A 17 -38.55 -32.83 44.29
CA LEU A 17 -37.14 -32.96 44.71
C LEU A 17 -36.07 -33.26 43.64
N MET A 18 -34.91 -32.62 43.79
CA MET A 18 -33.60 -33.06 43.28
C MET A 18 -32.52 -32.87 44.37
N ALA A 19 -31.58 -33.80 44.45
CA ALA A 19 -30.38 -33.70 45.30
C ALA A 19 -29.14 -34.04 44.44
N ALA A 20 -28.32 -32.99 44.25
CA ALA A 20 -26.86 -32.93 44.11
C ALA A 20 -26.12 -33.88 43.13
N LEU A 21 -25.70 -33.29 42.01
CA LEU A 21 -24.38 -33.46 41.41
C LEU A 21 -23.72 -32.07 41.42
N PHE A 22 -22.46 -32.02 41.86
CA PHE A 22 -21.62 -30.84 41.76
C PHE A 22 -21.32 -30.59 40.27
N ALA A 23 -21.75 -29.44 39.76
CA ALA A 23 -21.19 -28.82 38.57
C ALA A 23 -20.29 -27.68 39.05
N PRO A 24 -19.08 -27.48 38.48
CA PRO A 24 -18.43 -26.19 38.54
C PRO A 24 -19.39 -25.16 37.91
N GLY A 25 -19.53 -24.01 38.55
CA GLY A 25 -20.30 -22.92 37.96
C GLY A 25 -19.64 -22.52 36.66
N VAL A 26 -20.40 -22.56 35.57
CA VAL A 26 -20.17 -21.70 34.41
C VAL A 26 -20.33 -20.28 34.96
N ASN A 27 -19.21 -19.60 35.22
CA ASN A 27 -19.21 -18.15 35.21
C ASN A 27 -19.58 -17.75 33.78
N GLY A 28 -20.53 -16.84 33.66
CA GLY A 28 -20.84 -16.24 32.36
C GLY A 28 -19.63 -15.44 31.91
N GLU A 29 -19.20 -15.76 30.69
CA GLU A 29 -18.58 -14.89 29.69
C GLU A 29 -18.42 -13.43 30.14
N GLU A 30 -17.21 -13.09 30.59
CA GLU A 30 -16.60 -11.81 30.23
C GLU A 30 -16.33 -11.92 28.73
N ASN A 31 -16.94 -11.04 27.93
CA ASN A 31 -16.37 -10.75 26.62
C ASN A 31 -15.03 -10.08 26.94
N ASP A 32 -13.91 -10.64 26.51
CA ASP A 32 -12.68 -9.86 26.36
C ASP A 32 -13.01 -8.75 25.36
N GLU A 33 -13.26 -7.53 25.86
CA GLU A 33 -13.40 -6.37 25.00
C GLU A 33 -12.01 -6.04 24.45
N SER A 34 -11.89 -5.99 23.12
CA SER A 34 -10.65 -5.58 22.46
C SER A 34 -10.32 -4.14 22.85
N MET A 35 -9.20 -3.94 23.53
CA MET A 35 -8.66 -2.61 23.83
C MET A 35 -7.79 -2.16 22.65
N SER A 36 -8.26 -1.16 21.90
CA SER A 36 -7.54 -0.67 20.71
C SER A 36 -6.28 0.13 21.05
N HIS A 37 -6.16 0.64 22.26
CA HIS A 37 -4.94 1.27 22.75
C HIS A 37 -4.82 1.17 24.26
N MET A 38 -3.60 1.27 24.76
CA MET A 38 -3.28 1.22 26.17
C MET A 38 -1.98 1.96 26.46
N THR A 39 -1.98 2.78 27.52
CA THR A 39 -0.81 3.53 27.97
C THR A 39 -0.35 3.03 29.34
N GLY A 40 0.96 2.85 29.49
CA GLY A 40 1.55 2.37 30.76
C GLY A 40 3.06 2.31 30.72
N SER A 41 3.64 1.43 31.55
CA SER A 41 5.09 1.23 31.63
C SER A 41 5.50 -0.24 31.50
N GLY A 42 6.79 -0.48 31.28
CA GLY A 42 7.34 -1.81 31.01
C GLY A 42 7.27 -2.13 29.51
N GLY A 43 7.06 -3.40 29.19
CA GLY A 43 6.84 -3.85 27.82
C GLY A 43 5.43 -3.54 27.29
N ALA A 44 5.32 -3.51 25.97
CA ALA A 44 4.08 -3.24 25.25
C ALA A 44 3.94 -4.18 24.05
N VAL A 45 2.71 -4.57 23.74
CA VAL A 45 2.38 -5.48 22.63
C VAL A 45 1.15 -4.95 21.92
N ALA A 46 1.22 -4.84 20.60
CA ALA A 46 0.11 -4.46 19.75
C ALA A 46 0.02 -5.41 18.54
N SER A 47 -1.16 -5.95 18.25
CA SER A 47 -1.41 -6.85 17.12
C SER A 47 -2.87 -6.85 16.66
N GLU A 48 -3.20 -7.53 15.56
CA GLU A 48 -4.56 -7.56 14.99
C GLU A 48 -5.49 -8.57 15.68
N ASP A 49 -5.04 -9.23 16.75
CA ASP A 49 -5.80 -10.26 17.45
C ASP A 49 -5.48 -10.33 18.94
N VAL A 50 -6.52 -10.44 19.78
CA VAL A 50 -6.37 -10.46 21.24
C VAL A 50 -5.52 -11.63 21.73
N HIS A 51 -5.69 -12.83 21.16
CA HIS A 51 -4.92 -14.00 21.57
C HIS A 51 -3.44 -13.89 21.19
N ALA A 52 -3.14 -13.17 20.10
CA ALA A 52 -1.77 -12.89 19.72
C ALA A 52 -1.12 -11.84 20.63
N THR A 53 -1.86 -10.79 21.00
CA THR A 53 -1.39 -9.79 21.98
C THR A 53 -1.14 -10.45 23.34
N ASP A 54 -2.05 -11.33 23.80
CA ASP A 54 -1.88 -12.13 25.02
C ASP A 54 -0.66 -13.06 24.96
N ALA A 55 -0.40 -13.67 23.80
CA ALA A 55 0.77 -14.53 23.61
C ALA A 55 2.08 -13.74 23.78
N GLY A 56 2.16 -12.54 23.20
CA GLY A 56 3.30 -11.65 23.40
C GLY A 56 3.47 -11.23 24.85
N MET A 57 2.38 -10.80 25.49
CA MET A 57 2.40 -10.36 26.90
C MET A 57 2.82 -11.51 27.83
N THR A 58 2.31 -12.71 27.59
CA THR A 58 2.69 -13.92 28.32
C THR A 58 4.19 -14.20 28.24
N ILE A 59 4.84 -13.92 27.11
CA ILE A 59 6.29 -14.10 26.95
C ILE A 59 7.09 -13.01 27.69
N LEU A 60 6.66 -11.76 27.61
CA LEU A 60 7.27 -10.66 28.38
C LEU A 60 7.19 -10.94 29.90
N GLU A 61 6.02 -11.33 30.40
CA GLU A 61 5.80 -11.68 31.81
C GLU A 61 6.66 -12.88 32.29
N GLN A 62 7.05 -13.77 31.36
CA GLN A 62 7.94 -14.90 31.63
C GLN A 62 9.43 -14.51 31.59
N GLY A 63 9.73 -13.26 31.27
CA GLY A 63 11.06 -12.69 31.19
C GLY A 63 11.75 -12.88 29.83
N GLY A 64 10.97 -13.12 28.76
CA GLY A 64 11.45 -13.00 27.39
C GLY A 64 11.58 -11.53 26.97
N ASN A 65 12.39 -11.25 25.96
CA ASN A 65 12.56 -9.89 25.43
C ASN A 65 11.56 -9.60 24.29
N ALA A 66 11.62 -8.39 23.72
CA ALA A 66 10.74 -7.98 22.61
C ALA A 66 10.82 -8.90 21.39
N VAL A 67 11.99 -9.51 21.13
CA VAL A 67 12.19 -10.46 20.02
C VAL A 67 11.48 -11.79 20.30
N ASP A 68 11.63 -12.32 21.52
CA ASP A 68 10.94 -13.55 21.95
C ASP A 68 9.42 -13.37 21.85
N ALA A 69 8.91 -12.24 22.36
CA ALA A 69 7.49 -11.92 22.34
C ALA A 69 6.97 -11.70 20.91
N ALA A 70 7.71 -11.01 20.04
CA ALA A 70 7.32 -10.82 18.64
C ALA A 70 7.16 -12.14 17.87
N VAL A 71 7.99 -13.15 18.15
CA VAL A 71 7.83 -14.49 17.57
C VAL A 71 6.55 -15.17 18.07
N ALA A 72 6.23 -15.05 19.37
CA ALA A 72 5.00 -15.61 19.93
C ALA A 72 3.75 -14.95 19.37
N VAL A 73 3.73 -13.61 19.26
CA VAL A 73 2.64 -12.85 18.63
C VAL A 73 2.45 -13.31 17.18
N ALA A 74 3.54 -13.39 16.40
CA ALA A 74 3.49 -13.83 15.00
C ALA A 74 2.95 -15.27 14.86
N ALA A 75 3.37 -16.17 15.74
CA ALA A 75 2.92 -17.56 15.73
C ALA A 75 1.43 -17.68 16.07
N ALA A 76 0.95 -16.92 17.06
CA ALA A 76 -0.46 -16.89 17.44
C ALA A 76 -1.35 -16.29 16.33
N GLN A 77 -0.94 -15.19 15.70
CA GLN A 77 -1.65 -14.65 14.53
C GLN A 77 -1.68 -15.64 13.36
N GLY A 78 -0.66 -16.49 13.20
CA GLY A 78 -0.69 -17.60 12.23
C GLY A 78 -1.80 -18.62 12.47
N VAL A 79 -2.42 -18.62 13.67
CA VAL A 79 -3.58 -19.45 14.03
C VAL A 79 -4.88 -18.66 13.92
N THR A 80 -4.92 -17.44 14.45
CA THR A 80 -6.15 -16.63 14.60
C THR A 80 -6.45 -15.72 13.41
N ARG A 81 -5.41 -15.28 12.70
CA ARG A 81 -5.46 -14.50 11.44
C ARG A 81 -4.79 -15.26 10.28
N PRO A 82 -5.16 -16.53 10.02
CA PRO A 82 -4.39 -17.42 9.14
C PRO A 82 -4.43 -17.02 7.67
N TYR A 83 -5.36 -16.15 7.28
CA TYR A 83 -5.58 -15.75 5.90
C TYR A 83 -4.63 -14.64 5.43
N SER A 84 -4.01 -13.90 6.34
CA SER A 84 -3.23 -12.71 5.96
C SER A 84 -1.72 -12.88 6.18
N GLY A 85 -1.31 -13.73 7.13
CA GLY A 85 0.08 -14.09 7.36
C GLY A 85 0.24 -15.43 8.08
N GLY A 86 1.48 -15.95 8.11
CA GLY A 86 1.79 -17.20 8.81
C GLY A 86 3.08 -17.87 8.33
N ILE A 87 3.31 -19.10 8.80
CA ILE A 87 4.53 -19.86 8.49
C ILE A 87 4.65 -20.29 7.02
N GLY A 88 3.54 -20.34 6.28
CA GLY A 88 3.54 -20.58 4.83
C GLY A 88 3.88 -19.34 3.99
N GLY A 89 4.26 -18.23 4.63
CA GLY A 89 4.60 -16.96 4.00
C GLY A 89 6.03 -16.47 4.28
N GLY A 90 6.22 -15.17 4.21
CA GLY A 90 7.48 -14.51 4.55
C GLY A 90 7.22 -13.12 5.11
N GLY A 91 8.24 -12.51 5.70
CA GLY A 91 8.07 -11.24 6.39
C GLY A 91 9.31 -10.36 6.39
N MET A 92 9.15 -9.20 7.02
CA MET A 92 10.14 -8.16 7.17
C MET A 92 10.18 -7.75 8.64
N MET A 93 11.28 -8.01 9.33
CA MET A 93 11.42 -7.74 10.77
C MET A 93 12.46 -6.64 10.99
N LEU A 94 12.04 -5.54 11.59
CA LEU A 94 12.91 -4.45 12.01
C LEU A 94 13.05 -4.52 13.55
N ILE A 95 14.29 -4.60 14.03
CA ILE A 95 14.62 -4.79 15.45
C ILE A 95 15.50 -3.62 15.89
N HIS A 96 15.11 -2.94 16.95
CA HIS A 96 15.99 -2.07 17.72
C HIS A 96 16.35 -2.76 19.04
N LEU A 97 17.64 -2.80 19.34
CA LEU A 97 18.14 -3.26 20.63
C LEU A 97 18.71 -2.06 21.36
N ALA A 98 18.31 -1.82 22.61
CA ALA A 98 18.73 -0.64 23.36
C ALA A 98 20.25 -0.55 23.60
N GLU A 99 20.96 -1.68 23.51
CA GLU A 99 22.42 -1.73 23.64
C GLU A 99 23.17 -1.42 22.32
N GLU A 100 22.48 -1.40 21.18
CA GLU A 100 23.06 -1.21 19.85
C GLU A 100 22.75 0.18 19.29
N ASP A 101 23.69 0.73 18.51
CA ASP A 101 23.59 2.11 17.99
C ASP A 101 22.60 2.23 16.81
N GLU A 102 22.34 1.14 16.07
CA GLU A 102 21.54 1.14 14.84
C GLU A 102 20.55 -0.03 14.81
N PRO A 103 19.34 0.14 14.25
CA PRO A 103 18.39 -0.95 14.08
C PRO A 103 18.88 -2.03 13.08
N ILE A 104 18.29 -3.21 13.17
CA ILE A 104 18.61 -4.39 12.38
C ILE A 104 17.40 -4.76 11.52
N ALA A 105 17.60 -4.97 10.23
CA ALA A 105 16.55 -5.42 9.31
C ALA A 105 16.79 -6.87 8.86
N ILE A 106 15.84 -7.77 9.14
CA ILE A 106 15.85 -9.15 8.64
C ILE A 106 14.80 -9.29 7.53
N ASP A 107 15.27 -9.50 6.30
CA ASP A 107 14.44 -9.84 5.14
C ASP A 107 14.26 -11.36 5.08
N SER A 108 13.03 -11.79 5.35
CA SER A 108 12.58 -13.17 5.24
C SER A 108 11.49 -13.34 4.17
N ARG A 109 11.52 -12.48 3.14
CA ARG A 109 10.63 -12.61 1.98
C ARG A 109 10.79 -14.00 1.35
N SER A 110 9.67 -14.55 0.91
CA SER A 110 9.67 -15.81 0.19
C SER A 110 10.47 -15.73 -1.10
N ILE A 111 11.17 -16.81 -1.45
CA ILE A 111 12.04 -16.88 -2.64
C ILE A 111 11.38 -17.78 -3.70
N THR A 112 11.39 -17.33 -4.94
CA THR A 112 10.87 -18.12 -6.06
C THR A 112 11.68 -19.41 -6.27
N PRO A 113 11.04 -20.53 -6.61
CA PRO A 113 11.74 -21.76 -6.97
C PRO A 113 12.68 -21.57 -8.17
N ALA A 114 13.69 -22.43 -8.31
CA ALA A 114 14.61 -22.41 -9.45
C ALA A 114 13.93 -22.65 -10.80
N SER A 115 12.70 -23.19 -10.80
CA SER A 115 11.87 -23.41 -11.98
C SER A 115 11.11 -22.17 -12.44
N PHE A 116 10.94 -21.16 -11.58
CA PHE A 116 10.14 -19.97 -11.89
C PHE A 116 10.85 -19.07 -12.90
N ASN A 117 10.15 -18.69 -13.97
CA ASN A 117 10.64 -17.83 -15.04
C ASN A 117 9.47 -17.15 -15.80
N ASP A 118 9.81 -16.41 -16.85
CA ASP A 118 8.90 -15.70 -17.76
C ASP A 118 7.85 -16.59 -18.44
N GLU A 119 8.10 -17.88 -18.62
CA GLU A 119 7.15 -18.82 -19.23
C GLU A 119 6.18 -19.44 -18.21
N THR A 120 6.35 -19.20 -16.90
CA THR A 120 5.59 -19.88 -15.83
C THR A 120 4.08 -19.74 -16.00
N TYR A 121 3.63 -18.56 -16.42
CA TYR A 121 2.21 -18.23 -16.58
C TYR A 121 1.76 -18.15 -18.03
N ILE A 122 2.59 -18.58 -18.97
CA ILE A 122 2.21 -18.58 -20.38
C ILE A 122 1.42 -19.85 -20.68
N ASN A 123 0.22 -19.67 -21.21
CA ASN A 123 -0.60 -20.78 -21.67
C ASN A 123 0.05 -21.38 -22.93
N PRO A 124 0.43 -22.67 -22.91
CA PRO A 124 1.18 -23.27 -24.02
C PRO A 124 0.34 -23.47 -25.30
N GLU A 125 -0.99 -23.38 -25.21
CA GLU A 125 -1.88 -23.51 -26.37
C GLU A 125 -2.21 -22.16 -27.01
N SER A 126 -2.46 -21.11 -26.22
CA SER A 126 -2.80 -19.77 -26.73
C SER A 126 -1.60 -18.85 -26.88
N GLY A 127 -0.54 -19.04 -26.08
CA GLY A 127 0.59 -18.11 -25.96
C GLY A 127 0.32 -16.87 -25.08
N GLY A 128 -0.91 -16.70 -24.58
CA GLY A 128 -1.28 -15.61 -23.67
C GLY A 128 -1.09 -15.97 -22.20
N ILE A 129 -1.19 -14.98 -21.31
CA ILE A 129 -1.05 -15.17 -19.86
C ILE A 129 -2.29 -15.88 -19.28
N PHE A 130 -2.08 -16.84 -18.37
CA PHE A 130 -3.18 -17.45 -17.63
C PHE A 130 -3.98 -16.41 -16.79
N PRO A 131 -5.32 -16.52 -16.72
CA PRO A 131 -6.14 -15.60 -15.93
C PRO A 131 -5.67 -15.44 -14.49
N SER A 132 -5.79 -14.24 -13.92
CA SER A 132 -5.31 -13.92 -12.57
C SER A 132 -5.85 -14.89 -11.51
N VAL A 133 -7.15 -15.22 -11.59
CA VAL A 133 -7.81 -16.18 -10.69
C VAL A 133 -7.14 -17.55 -10.65
N MET A 134 -6.64 -18.03 -11.81
CA MET A 134 -5.91 -19.29 -11.91
C MET A 134 -4.49 -19.16 -11.38
N ARG A 135 -3.83 -18.02 -11.61
CA ARG A 135 -2.48 -17.76 -11.09
C ARG A 135 -2.50 -17.71 -9.56
N THR A 136 -3.44 -16.98 -8.98
CA THR A 136 -3.60 -16.83 -7.53
C THR A 136 -3.77 -18.18 -6.84
N SER A 137 -4.65 -19.04 -7.34
CA SER A 137 -4.96 -20.31 -6.68
C SER A 137 -4.25 -21.47 -7.38
N SER A 138 -2.92 -21.45 -7.35
CA SER A 138 -2.10 -22.46 -8.00
C SER A 138 -0.85 -22.86 -7.21
N GLY A 139 -0.27 -24.00 -7.58
CA GLY A 139 1.08 -24.36 -7.16
C GLY A 139 2.16 -23.49 -7.82
N LYS A 140 1.86 -22.87 -8.97
CA LYS A 140 2.81 -22.00 -9.69
C LYS A 140 3.06 -20.66 -9.01
N SER A 141 2.12 -20.17 -8.20
CA SER A 141 2.27 -18.92 -7.46
C SER A 141 3.07 -19.02 -6.18
N PHE A 142 3.46 -20.24 -5.80
CA PHE A 142 4.18 -20.48 -4.56
C PHE A 142 5.64 -20.02 -4.63
N SER A 143 6.09 -19.43 -3.53
CA SER A 143 7.51 -19.21 -3.22
C SER A 143 7.86 -19.85 -1.88
N VAL A 144 9.12 -20.28 -1.74
CA VAL A 144 9.63 -20.92 -0.52
C VAL A 144 9.48 -19.99 0.69
N PRO A 145 8.71 -20.38 1.74
CA PRO A 145 8.42 -19.53 2.90
C PRO A 145 9.65 -19.20 3.75
N GLY A 146 9.70 -17.99 4.28
CA GLY A 146 10.82 -17.49 5.09
C GLY A 146 10.56 -17.35 6.58
N THR A 147 9.29 -17.34 6.99
CA THR A 147 8.87 -17.00 8.35
C THR A 147 9.57 -17.83 9.44
N VAL A 148 9.67 -19.16 9.28
CA VAL A 148 10.26 -20.03 10.30
C VAL A 148 11.77 -19.82 10.41
N LYS A 149 12.47 -19.60 9.29
CA LYS A 149 13.90 -19.28 9.30
C LYS A 149 14.16 -17.90 9.91
N ASN A 150 13.24 -16.94 9.70
CA ASN A 150 13.29 -15.64 10.37
C ASN A 150 13.27 -15.78 11.88
N TRP A 151 12.31 -16.55 12.40
CA TRP A 151 12.18 -16.78 13.84
C TRP A 151 13.41 -17.49 14.40
N GLU A 152 13.97 -18.46 13.69
CA GLU A 152 15.21 -19.12 14.13
C GLU A 152 16.34 -18.12 14.27
N VAL A 153 16.62 -17.32 13.23
CA VAL A 153 17.69 -16.32 13.25
C VAL A 153 17.44 -15.26 14.33
N ALA A 154 16.21 -14.77 14.44
CA ALA A 154 15.85 -13.76 15.43
C ALA A 154 16.05 -14.28 16.87
N LEU A 155 15.57 -15.49 17.19
CA LEU A 155 15.75 -16.09 18.51
C LEU A 155 17.21 -16.44 18.80
N GLU A 156 17.95 -16.97 17.83
CA GLU A 156 19.34 -17.38 18.02
C GLU A 156 20.30 -16.20 18.23
N GLU A 157 20.10 -15.11 17.49
CA GLU A 157 20.99 -13.95 17.50
C GLU A 157 20.55 -12.87 18.50
N TYR A 158 19.23 -12.68 18.69
CA TYR A 158 18.67 -11.54 19.43
C TYR A 158 17.64 -11.92 20.51
N GLY A 159 17.15 -13.16 20.53
CA GLY A 159 16.21 -13.65 21.55
C GLY A 159 16.91 -14.21 22.79
N THR A 160 16.10 -14.53 23.80
CA THR A 160 16.54 -15.13 25.06
C THR A 160 15.85 -16.46 25.35
N MET A 161 14.79 -16.80 24.62
CA MET A 161 13.98 -18.00 24.79
C MET A 161 14.13 -18.98 23.61
N THR A 162 13.69 -20.21 23.82
CA THR A 162 13.68 -21.27 22.81
C THR A 162 12.37 -21.31 22.02
N PHE A 163 12.37 -21.94 20.84
CA PHE A 163 11.13 -22.23 20.09
C PHE A 163 10.05 -22.89 20.97
N ALA A 164 10.43 -23.83 21.84
CA ALA A 164 9.48 -24.52 22.71
C ALA A 164 8.81 -23.59 23.74
N GLU A 165 9.47 -22.51 24.13
CA GLU A 165 8.90 -21.53 25.04
C GLU A 165 8.00 -20.55 24.27
N VAL A 166 8.50 -19.96 23.18
CA VAL A 166 7.78 -18.91 22.44
C VAL A 166 6.61 -19.44 21.59
N LEU A 167 6.63 -20.70 21.14
CA LEU A 167 5.53 -21.28 20.37
C LEU A 167 4.42 -21.88 21.25
N GLN A 168 4.65 -22.06 22.55
CA GLN A 168 3.68 -22.71 23.44
C GLN A 168 2.31 -21.98 23.47
N PRO A 169 2.24 -20.64 23.58
CA PRO A 169 0.95 -19.94 23.54
C PRO A 169 0.16 -20.21 22.25
N ALA A 170 0.83 -20.19 21.10
CA ALA A 170 0.20 -20.46 19.81
C ALA A 170 -0.26 -21.93 19.67
N ILE A 171 0.50 -22.88 20.25
CA ILE A 171 0.09 -24.29 20.34
C ILE A 171 -1.20 -24.41 21.15
N ASP A 172 -1.27 -23.75 22.31
CA ASP A 172 -2.45 -23.80 23.18
C ASP A 172 -3.69 -23.22 22.47
N VAL A 173 -3.55 -22.07 21.81
CA VAL A 173 -4.63 -21.45 21.01
C VAL A 173 -5.09 -22.37 19.88
N ALA A 174 -4.17 -23.04 19.18
CA ALA A 174 -4.52 -23.96 18.09
C ALA A 174 -5.23 -25.24 18.57
N GLU A 175 -4.89 -25.77 19.76
CA GLU A 175 -5.53 -26.95 20.35
C GLU A 175 -6.88 -26.65 21.01
N GLU A 176 -6.95 -25.56 21.78
CA GLU A 176 -8.15 -25.16 22.52
C GLU A 176 -9.17 -24.50 21.61
N GLY A 177 -8.69 -23.73 20.63
CA GLY A 177 -9.46 -22.97 19.66
C GLY A 177 -9.74 -21.54 20.09
N PHE A 178 -10.06 -20.70 19.12
CA PHE A 178 -10.45 -19.30 19.30
C PHE A 178 -11.86 -19.04 18.77
N ILE A 179 -12.45 -17.91 19.15
CA ILE A 179 -13.76 -17.51 18.67
C ILE A 179 -13.62 -16.82 17.31
N ALA A 180 -14.33 -17.31 16.30
CA ALA A 180 -14.44 -16.66 15.01
C ALA A 180 -15.16 -15.31 15.17
N ASP A 181 -14.44 -14.21 14.99
CA ASP A 181 -15.00 -12.87 14.96
C ASP A 181 -15.59 -12.52 13.59
N GLU A 182 -16.14 -11.31 13.46
CA GLU A 182 -16.75 -10.86 12.21
C GLU A 182 -15.74 -10.81 11.06
N ASN A 183 -14.48 -10.43 11.34
CA ASN A 183 -13.44 -10.34 10.32
C ASN A 183 -13.03 -11.72 9.79
N PHE A 184 -12.79 -12.68 10.67
CA PHE A 184 -12.49 -14.07 10.29
C PHE A 184 -13.59 -14.67 9.43
N VAL A 185 -14.86 -14.49 9.83
CA VAL A 185 -16.01 -15.00 9.08
C VAL A 185 -16.16 -14.31 7.73
N ARG A 186 -15.93 -13.00 7.66
CA ARG A 186 -15.95 -12.23 6.41
C ARG A 186 -14.90 -12.77 5.44
N GLU A 187 -13.64 -12.84 5.84
CA GLU A 187 -12.55 -13.33 4.97
C GLU A 187 -12.78 -14.78 4.52
N THR A 188 -13.33 -15.63 5.42
CA THR A 188 -13.73 -16.99 5.07
C THR A 188 -14.86 -17.02 4.05
N THR A 189 -15.84 -16.12 4.19
CA THR A 189 -17.01 -16.02 3.30
C THR A 189 -16.62 -15.52 1.91
N GLU A 190 -15.80 -14.48 1.84
CA GLU A 190 -15.27 -13.92 0.59
C GLU A 190 -14.42 -14.95 -0.18
N ASN A 191 -13.76 -15.86 0.52
CA ASN A 191 -12.94 -16.91 -0.07
C ASN A 191 -13.62 -18.28 -0.13
N GLN A 192 -14.90 -18.40 0.24
CA GLN A 192 -15.56 -19.68 0.46
C GLN A 192 -15.49 -20.60 -0.78
N GLU A 193 -15.81 -20.07 -1.95
CA GLU A 193 -15.81 -20.83 -3.21
C GLU A 193 -14.40 -21.29 -3.59
N ARG A 194 -13.39 -20.46 -3.31
CA ARG A 194 -11.98 -20.77 -3.54
C ARG A 194 -11.45 -21.83 -2.57
N PHE A 195 -11.84 -21.74 -1.29
CA PHE A 195 -11.50 -22.73 -0.27
C PHE A 195 -12.17 -24.07 -0.51
N ASP A 196 -13.39 -24.10 -1.06
CA ASP A 196 -14.10 -25.35 -1.38
C ASP A 196 -13.45 -26.13 -2.54
N LEU A 197 -12.51 -25.52 -3.29
CA LEU A 197 -11.71 -26.22 -4.30
C LEU A 197 -10.72 -27.22 -3.68
N PHE A 198 -10.26 -26.99 -2.44
CA PHE A 198 -9.16 -27.74 -1.82
C PHE A 198 -9.65 -28.51 -0.59
N ALA A 199 -9.49 -29.84 -0.61
CA ALA A 199 -10.04 -30.70 0.46
C ALA A 199 -9.47 -30.36 1.84
N SER A 200 -8.16 -30.11 1.94
CA SER A 200 -7.50 -29.76 3.20
C SER A 200 -7.94 -28.41 3.76
N THR A 201 -8.19 -27.43 2.90
CA THR A 201 -8.66 -26.10 3.30
C THR A 201 -10.12 -26.14 3.76
N ARG A 202 -10.97 -26.83 2.99
CA ARG A 202 -12.37 -27.08 3.34
C ARG A 202 -12.52 -27.73 4.72
N ASP A 203 -11.69 -28.73 5.03
CA ASP A 203 -11.77 -29.50 6.27
C ASP A 203 -11.48 -28.67 7.54
N ILE A 204 -10.77 -27.54 7.42
CA ILE A 204 -10.43 -26.67 8.56
C ILE A 204 -11.36 -25.46 8.63
N TYR A 205 -11.59 -24.77 7.51
CA TYR A 205 -12.20 -23.44 7.53
C TYR A 205 -13.68 -23.42 7.15
N LEU A 206 -14.21 -24.50 6.57
CA LEU A 206 -15.62 -24.58 6.17
C LEU A 206 -16.39 -25.60 6.99
N ASN A 207 -17.69 -25.35 7.15
CA ASN A 207 -18.61 -26.31 7.74
C ASN A 207 -18.76 -27.58 6.86
N GLU A 208 -19.29 -28.66 7.44
CA GLU A 208 -19.48 -29.95 6.72
C GLU A 208 -20.27 -29.79 5.40
N ASP A 209 -21.18 -28.82 5.33
CA ASP A 209 -21.99 -28.52 4.14
C ASP A 209 -21.33 -27.53 3.16
N GLY A 210 -20.13 -27.05 3.46
CA GLY A 210 -19.34 -26.13 2.64
C GLY A 210 -19.59 -24.65 2.90
N SER A 211 -20.42 -24.28 3.89
CA SER A 211 -20.60 -22.87 4.25
C SER A 211 -19.49 -22.35 5.17
N ALA A 212 -19.22 -21.05 5.14
CA ALA A 212 -18.42 -20.38 6.16
C ALA A 212 -19.02 -20.56 7.59
N PRO A 213 -18.20 -20.47 8.65
CA PRO A 213 -18.66 -20.44 10.05
C PRO A 213 -19.48 -19.18 10.35
N GLU A 214 -20.20 -19.17 11.47
CA GLU A 214 -20.91 -17.99 11.98
C GLU A 214 -20.07 -17.28 13.06
N PRO A 215 -20.18 -15.94 13.23
CA PRO A 215 -19.49 -15.25 14.31
C PRO A 215 -19.88 -15.83 15.67
N GLY A 216 -18.89 -16.13 16.51
CA GLY A 216 -19.07 -16.84 17.78
C GLY A 216 -18.81 -18.35 17.72
N ASP A 217 -18.63 -18.94 16.54
CA ASP A 217 -18.18 -20.34 16.42
C ASP A 217 -16.74 -20.50 16.91
N VAL A 218 -16.42 -21.68 17.47
CA VAL A 218 -15.06 -22.00 17.92
C VAL A 218 -14.30 -22.68 16.78
N ILE A 219 -13.17 -22.10 16.38
CA ILE A 219 -12.28 -22.64 15.36
C ILE A 219 -11.11 -23.34 16.04
N GLN A 220 -10.83 -24.57 15.63
CA GLN A 220 -9.71 -25.38 16.15
C GLN A 220 -8.82 -25.83 14.99
N ASN A 221 -7.51 -25.87 15.22
CA ASN A 221 -6.55 -26.30 14.22
C ASN A 221 -5.48 -27.23 14.85
N PRO A 222 -5.85 -28.48 15.19
CA PRO A 222 -4.92 -29.42 15.82
C PRO A 222 -3.74 -29.80 14.94
N ASP A 223 -3.88 -29.66 13.61
CA ASP A 223 -2.79 -29.90 12.67
C ASP A 223 -1.73 -28.79 12.76
N MET A 224 -2.15 -27.53 12.93
CA MET A 224 -1.24 -26.41 13.18
C MET A 224 -0.56 -26.50 14.55
N ALA A 225 -1.29 -26.93 15.59
CA ALA A 225 -0.69 -27.23 16.89
C ALA A 225 0.42 -28.29 16.78
N HIS A 226 0.16 -29.37 16.03
CA HIS A 226 1.14 -30.41 15.76
C HIS A 226 2.36 -29.86 14.99
N THR A 227 2.14 -28.99 13.99
CA THR A 227 3.22 -28.33 13.24
C THR A 227 4.12 -27.51 14.16
N TYR A 228 3.53 -26.67 15.02
CA TYR A 228 4.30 -25.88 15.98
C TYR A 228 5.00 -26.75 17.03
N GLN A 229 4.41 -27.87 17.45
CA GLN A 229 5.08 -28.85 18.32
C GLN A 229 6.31 -29.45 17.63
N LEU A 230 6.24 -29.80 16.35
CA LEU A 230 7.40 -30.31 15.60
C LEU A 230 8.51 -29.25 15.50
N ILE A 231 8.17 -28.00 15.19
CA ILE A 231 9.16 -26.90 15.13
C ILE A 231 9.77 -26.64 16.52
N ALA A 232 8.96 -26.68 17.58
CA ALA A 232 9.43 -26.56 18.96
C ALA A 232 10.41 -27.67 19.37
N GLU A 233 10.22 -28.90 18.88
CA GLU A 233 11.04 -30.05 19.22
C GLU A 233 12.30 -30.20 18.35
N GLU A 234 12.19 -29.90 17.06
CA GLU A 234 13.20 -30.20 16.04
C GLU A 234 13.85 -28.96 15.41
N GLY A 235 13.37 -27.75 15.71
CA GLY A 235 13.86 -26.49 15.15
C GLY A 235 13.40 -26.26 13.70
N SER A 236 14.04 -25.35 12.98
CA SER A 236 13.64 -25.04 11.58
C SER A 236 13.94 -26.17 10.59
N GLU A 237 14.84 -27.10 10.92
CA GLU A 237 15.26 -28.20 10.03
C GLU A 237 14.06 -29.04 9.56
N VAL A 238 13.06 -29.28 10.42
CA VAL A 238 11.85 -30.03 10.05
C VAL A 238 11.01 -29.31 9.00
N PHE A 239 11.10 -27.98 8.93
CA PHE A 239 10.37 -27.12 7.99
C PHE A 239 11.04 -27.00 6.61
N TYR A 240 12.38 -27.10 6.54
CA TYR A 240 13.14 -26.89 5.29
C TYR A 240 13.78 -28.17 4.73
N GLU A 241 14.05 -29.17 5.57
CA GLU A 241 14.72 -30.43 5.18
C GLU A 241 13.93 -31.69 5.59
N GLY A 242 12.88 -31.54 6.40
CA GLY A 242 12.13 -32.65 7.01
C GLY A 242 10.73 -32.88 6.45
N ASP A 243 9.89 -33.51 7.27
CA ASP A 243 8.58 -34.02 6.86
C ASP A 243 7.58 -32.90 6.47
N ILE A 244 7.76 -31.67 6.97
CA ILE A 244 6.92 -30.52 6.57
C ILE A 244 7.32 -30.04 5.17
N ALA A 245 8.62 -29.95 4.88
CA ALA A 245 9.13 -29.60 3.54
C ALA A 245 8.65 -30.61 2.49
N GLU A 246 8.73 -31.91 2.78
CA GLU A 246 8.21 -32.96 1.90
C GLU A 246 6.70 -32.77 1.63
N ALA A 247 5.92 -32.46 2.67
CA ALA A 247 4.48 -32.23 2.52
C ALA A 247 4.14 -30.96 1.73
N MET A 248 4.91 -29.89 1.88
CA MET A 248 4.76 -28.68 1.06
C MET A 248 5.07 -28.98 -0.41
N VAL A 249 6.17 -29.67 -0.70
CA VAL A 249 6.53 -30.09 -2.07
C VAL A 249 5.40 -30.92 -2.70
N ASP A 250 4.87 -31.91 -1.97
CA ASP A 250 3.77 -32.74 -2.43
C ASP A 250 2.50 -31.90 -2.68
N THR A 251 2.16 -30.98 -1.77
CA THR A 251 0.97 -30.12 -1.89
C THR A 251 1.06 -29.18 -3.10
N ILE A 252 2.24 -28.61 -3.35
CA ILE A 252 2.43 -27.65 -4.45
C ILE A 252 2.48 -28.34 -5.82
N ASN A 253 3.12 -29.49 -5.91
CA ASN A 253 3.27 -30.23 -7.16
C ASN A 253 2.07 -31.14 -7.46
N ASP A 254 1.29 -31.56 -6.46
CA ASP A 254 0.04 -32.33 -6.58
C ASP A 254 -1.05 -31.69 -5.70
N PRO A 255 -1.64 -30.55 -6.12
CA PRO A 255 -2.64 -29.81 -5.35
C PRO A 255 -3.79 -30.68 -4.84
N PRO A 256 -4.22 -30.53 -3.57
CA PRO A 256 -5.26 -31.37 -2.95
C PRO A 256 -6.68 -30.97 -3.38
N VAL A 257 -6.92 -30.91 -4.69
CA VAL A 257 -8.19 -30.52 -5.30
C VAL A 257 -9.27 -31.57 -5.00
N VAL A 258 -10.50 -31.12 -4.71
CA VAL A 258 -11.65 -32.00 -4.52
C VAL A 258 -12.00 -32.81 -5.78
N ASP A 259 -12.73 -33.92 -5.64
CA ASP A 259 -13.06 -34.84 -6.75
C ASP A 259 -13.90 -34.19 -7.89
N ASP A 260 -14.68 -33.15 -7.59
CA ASP A 260 -15.60 -32.47 -8.52
C ASP A 260 -15.59 -30.95 -8.26
N PRO A 261 -14.49 -30.24 -8.61
CA PRO A 261 -14.32 -28.82 -8.28
C PRO A 261 -15.24 -27.93 -9.13
N ASP A 262 -15.89 -26.95 -8.50
CA ASP A 262 -16.73 -25.96 -9.18
C ASP A 262 -15.94 -24.67 -9.47
N PHE A 263 -14.99 -24.74 -10.41
CA PHE A 263 -14.19 -23.58 -10.83
C PHE A 263 -15.04 -22.40 -11.32
N ALA A 264 -16.22 -22.69 -11.88
CA ALA A 264 -17.13 -21.65 -12.38
C ALA A 264 -17.84 -20.89 -11.26
N ALA A 265 -17.89 -21.44 -10.04
CA ALA A 265 -18.30 -20.69 -8.86
C ALA A 265 -17.26 -19.61 -8.55
N VAL A 266 -15.97 -19.99 -8.51
CA VAL A 266 -14.86 -19.06 -8.24
C VAL A 266 -14.78 -17.95 -9.30
N SER A 267 -14.76 -18.28 -10.59
CA SER A 267 -14.77 -17.29 -11.65
C SER A 267 -15.19 -17.86 -13.00
N GLY A 268 -15.92 -17.05 -13.78
CA GLY A 268 -16.27 -17.36 -15.16
C GLY A 268 -15.07 -17.39 -16.12
N GLU A 269 -13.95 -16.80 -15.72
CA GLU A 269 -12.70 -16.76 -16.51
C GLU A 269 -11.84 -18.00 -16.33
N TRP A 270 -12.15 -18.84 -15.34
CA TRP A 270 -11.35 -20.01 -15.05
C TRP A 270 -11.37 -21.00 -16.22
N LEU A 271 -10.20 -21.27 -16.80
CA LEU A 271 -10.04 -22.21 -17.91
C LEU A 271 -10.10 -23.66 -17.39
N THR A 272 -11.32 -24.17 -17.20
CA THR A 272 -11.59 -25.47 -16.54
C THR A 272 -10.85 -26.67 -17.12
N GLU A 273 -10.38 -26.60 -18.37
CA GLU A 273 -9.60 -27.67 -19.00
C GLU A 273 -8.19 -27.85 -18.41
N TYR A 274 -7.67 -26.81 -17.75
CA TYR A 274 -6.36 -26.82 -17.08
C TYR A 274 -6.42 -27.16 -15.60
N GLY A 275 -7.60 -27.12 -14.98
CA GLY A 275 -7.74 -27.34 -13.54
C GLY A 275 -6.97 -26.30 -12.71
N VAL A 276 -6.34 -26.74 -11.62
CA VAL A 276 -5.37 -25.96 -10.84
C VAL A 276 -3.98 -26.15 -11.43
N LEU A 277 -3.23 -25.07 -11.64
CA LEU A 277 -1.88 -25.17 -12.22
C LEU A 277 -0.91 -25.78 -11.20
N GLU A 278 -0.33 -26.92 -11.54
CA GLU A 278 0.70 -27.59 -10.71
C GLU A 278 1.98 -26.75 -10.63
N GLY A 279 2.59 -26.72 -9.44
CA GLY A 279 3.92 -26.16 -9.24
C GLY A 279 5.04 -27.05 -9.78
N ASP A 280 6.28 -26.58 -9.66
CA ASP A 280 7.48 -27.35 -9.94
C ASP A 280 8.56 -27.00 -8.91
N VAL A 281 8.35 -27.46 -7.68
CA VAL A 281 9.21 -27.18 -6.53
C VAL A 281 9.91 -28.44 -6.08
N THR A 282 11.15 -28.30 -5.62
CA THR A 282 11.99 -29.40 -5.16
C THR A 282 12.40 -29.19 -3.71
N MET A 283 12.79 -30.26 -3.03
CA MET A 283 13.42 -30.17 -1.70
C MET A 283 14.71 -29.33 -1.72
N GLU A 284 15.37 -29.19 -2.87
CA GLU A 284 16.57 -28.35 -3.00
C GLU A 284 16.21 -26.86 -2.92
N ASP A 285 15.04 -26.45 -3.43
CA ASP A 285 14.54 -25.07 -3.27
C ASP A 285 14.35 -24.72 -1.78
N PHE A 286 13.83 -25.65 -0.97
CA PHE A 286 13.67 -25.46 0.47
C PHE A 286 15.00 -25.47 1.23
N ALA A 287 15.86 -26.45 0.94
CA ALA A 287 17.15 -26.60 1.64
C ALA A 287 18.12 -25.44 1.37
N ASN A 288 17.94 -24.69 0.27
CA ASN A 288 18.76 -23.54 -0.09
C ASN A 288 18.21 -22.21 0.45
N TYR A 289 17.08 -22.20 1.15
CA TYR A 289 16.50 -20.97 1.69
C TYR A 289 17.35 -20.39 2.82
N GLU A 290 17.65 -19.09 2.73
CA GLU A 290 18.30 -18.31 3.78
C GLU A 290 17.61 -16.94 3.92
N THR A 291 17.54 -16.43 5.15
CA THR A 291 17.17 -15.03 5.41
C THR A 291 18.34 -14.11 5.09
N VAL A 292 18.06 -12.82 4.92
CA VAL A 292 19.11 -11.81 4.69
C VAL A 292 18.98 -10.70 5.72
N THR A 293 20.00 -10.56 6.56
CA THR A 293 20.14 -9.38 7.42
C THR A 293 20.80 -8.26 6.62
N ARG A 294 20.19 -7.08 6.63
CA ARG A 294 20.67 -5.89 5.91
C ARG A 294 20.66 -4.67 6.82
N GLU A 295 21.43 -3.67 6.41
CA GLU A 295 21.34 -2.32 6.99
C GLU A 295 19.95 -1.74 6.63
N PRO A 296 19.19 -1.21 7.60
CA PRO A 296 17.92 -0.56 7.32
C PRO A 296 18.09 0.66 6.40
N ILE A 297 17.02 1.02 5.70
CA ILE A 297 16.94 2.35 5.09
C ILE A 297 16.84 3.37 6.21
N HIS A 298 17.68 4.40 6.14
CA HIS A 298 17.70 5.51 7.09
C HIS A 298 17.41 6.82 6.37
N THR A 299 16.55 7.64 6.95
CA THR A 299 16.20 8.97 6.45
C THR A 299 16.02 9.94 7.62
N GLY A 300 16.68 11.09 7.57
CA GLY A 300 16.46 12.15 8.55
C GLY A 300 15.20 12.95 8.22
N TYR A 301 14.47 13.39 9.24
CA TYR A 301 13.30 14.26 9.05
C TYR A 301 13.11 15.18 10.27
N ARG A 302 13.42 16.47 10.14
CA ARG A 302 13.15 17.50 11.17
C ARG A 302 13.70 17.21 12.57
N GLY A 303 14.77 16.41 12.69
CA GLY A 303 15.36 16.01 13.97
C GLY A 303 15.06 14.57 14.37
N TYR A 304 14.14 13.91 13.67
CA TYR A 304 13.89 12.48 13.77
C TYR A 304 14.77 11.68 12.79
N ASP A 305 15.09 10.46 13.17
CA ASP A 305 15.69 9.44 12.30
C ASP A 305 14.63 8.36 12.01
N ILE A 306 14.22 8.25 10.75
CA ILE A 306 13.24 7.28 10.26
C ILE A 306 14.00 6.08 9.70
N TYR A 307 13.73 4.90 10.24
CA TYR A 307 14.26 3.61 9.81
C TYR A 307 13.17 2.74 9.20
N GLY A 308 13.48 2.13 8.06
CA GLY A 308 12.58 1.21 7.37
C GLY A 308 13.32 0.06 6.70
N MET A 309 12.55 -0.87 6.13
CA MET A 309 13.14 -2.05 5.49
C MET A 309 13.82 -1.71 4.17
N PRO A 310 15.01 -2.30 3.90
CA PRO A 310 15.67 -2.20 2.61
C PRO A 310 15.01 -3.09 1.55
N PRO A 311 15.36 -2.92 0.26
CA PRO A 311 15.03 -3.88 -0.79
C PRO A 311 15.37 -5.32 -0.34
N SER A 312 14.49 -6.31 -0.48
CA SER A 312 13.36 -6.39 -1.42
C SER A 312 12.04 -5.71 -1.01
N SER A 313 11.97 -5.06 0.16
CA SER A 313 10.85 -4.17 0.46
C SER A 313 11.00 -2.83 -0.27
N SER A 314 9.88 -2.25 -0.73
CA SER A 314 9.83 -0.85 -1.16
C SER A 314 9.56 0.12 -0.01
N GLY A 315 9.18 -0.39 1.16
CA GLY A 315 8.66 0.39 2.29
C GLY A 315 9.58 1.53 2.72
N GLY A 316 10.78 1.18 3.18
CA GLY A 316 11.73 2.16 3.72
C GLY A 316 12.11 3.23 2.70
N LEU A 317 12.35 2.83 1.45
CA LEU A 317 12.77 3.77 0.40
C LEU A 317 11.64 4.72 -0.01
N THR A 318 10.43 4.21 -0.25
CA THR A 318 9.29 5.05 -0.66
C THR A 318 8.83 5.99 0.45
N ILE A 319 8.82 5.53 1.71
CA ILE A 319 8.51 6.38 2.86
C ILE A 319 9.62 7.43 3.04
N GLY A 320 10.90 7.03 2.99
CA GLY A 320 12.04 7.95 3.08
C GLY A 320 11.98 9.04 2.02
N GLN A 321 11.74 8.70 0.76
CA GLN A 321 11.54 9.69 -0.32
C GLN A 321 10.38 10.65 -0.04
N THR A 322 9.26 10.13 0.47
CA THR A 322 8.09 10.95 0.81
C THR A 322 8.48 11.99 1.88
N PHE A 323 9.15 11.57 2.95
CA PHE A 323 9.55 12.47 4.05
C PHE A 323 10.68 13.43 3.66
N ASN A 324 11.63 13.01 2.83
CA ASN A 324 12.63 13.92 2.24
C ASN A 324 11.95 15.06 1.49
N MET A 325 10.97 14.77 0.62
CA MET A 325 10.23 15.82 -0.09
C MET A 325 9.42 16.71 0.87
N LEU A 326 8.77 16.11 1.88
CA LEU A 326 7.98 16.87 2.86
C LEU A 326 8.82 17.79 3.76
N GLU A 327 10.11 17.47 3.99
CA GLU A 327 11.00 18.25 4.86
C GLU A 327 11.16 19.70 4.39
N HIS A 328 10.99 19.94 3.08
CA HIS A 328 11.13 21.26 2.46
C HIS A 328 9.96 22.23 2.72
N TYR A 329 8.84 21.75 3.27
CA TYR A 329 7.67 22.57 3.57
C TYR A 329 7.54 22.84 5.08
N ASP A 330 6.79 23.87 5.49
CA ASP A 330 6.62 24.23 6.91
C ASP A 330 5.40 23.51 7.52
N MET A 331 5.42 22.18 7.48
CA MET A 331 4.25 21.32 7.72
C MET A 331 3.48 21.67 9.02
N GLU A 332 4.20 21.87 10.12
CA GLU A 332 3.66 22.24 11.44
C GLU A 332 2.76 23.50 11.39
N ASN A 333 3.09 24.46 10.54
CA ASN A 333 2.42 25.76 10.47
C ASN A 333 1.42 25.90 9.30
N MET A 334 1.31 24.89 8.43
CA MET A 334 0.36 24.90 7.32
C MET A 334 -1.05 24.47 7.75
N SER A 335 -2.05 24.84 6.95
CA SER A 335 -3.39 24.24 7.10
C SER A 335 -3.34 22.75 6.74
N ARG A 336 -4.31 21.98 7.25
CA ARG A 336 -4.39 20.56 6.94
C ARG A 336 -4.55 20.26 5.46
N THR A 337 -5.37 21.05 4.76
CA THR A 337 -5.56 20.95 3.32
C THR A 337 -4.24 21.14 2.56
N GLU A 338 -3.45 22.16 2.91
CA GLU A 338 -2.15 22.41 2.27
C GLU A 338 -1.15 21.27 2.54
N ALA A 339 -1.10 20.76 3.77
CA ALA A 339 -0.25 19.63 4.13
C ALA A 339 -0.64 18.35 3.37
N TRP A 340 -1.94 18.08 3.24
CA TRP A 340 -2.44 16.95 2.45
C TRP A 340 -2.15 17.10 0.97
N HIS A 341 -2.20 18.31 0.41
CA HIS A 341 -1.79 18.54 -0.96
C HIS A 341 -0.33 18.11 -1.18
N TYR A 342 0.61 18.57 -0.35
CA TYR A 342 2.02 18.17 -0.49
C TYR A 342 2.24 16.69 -0.20
N PHE A 343 1.56 16.12 0.79
CA PHE A 343 1.61 14.69 1.09
C PHE A 343 1.15 13.84 -0.10
N MET A 344 0.02 14.20 -0.72
CA MET A 344 -0.50 13.51 -1.89
C MET A 344 0.43 13.64 -3.09
N GLU A 345 1.03 14.81 -3.33
CA GLU A 345 1.99 14.98 -4.42
C GLU A 345 3.29 14.20 -4.15
N ALA A 346 3.87 14.30 -2.95
CA ALA A 346 5.10 13.60 -2.58
C ALA A 346 4.95 12.07 -2.70
N THR A 347 3.84 11.51 -2.19
CA THR A 347 3.56 10.07 -2.33
C THR A 347 3.41 9.65 -3.79
N ARG A 348 2.87 10.50 -4.69
CA ARG A 348 2.82 10.19 -6.13
C ARG A 348 4.19 10.01 -6.73
N TYR A 349 5.08 10.98 -6.48
CA TYR A 349 6.43 10.97 -7.03
C TYR A 349 7.25 9.81 -6.46
N ALA A 350 7.15 9.53 -5.16
CA ALA A 350 7.83 8.39 -4.53
C ALA A 350 7.31 7.03 -5.06
N ILE A 351 6.00 6.90 -5.31
CA ILE A 351 5.43 5.66 -5.87
C ILE A 351 5.75 5.50 -7.37
N ALA A 352 5.93 6.59 -8.10
CA ALA A 352 6.45 6.53 -9.48
C ALA A 352 7.85 5.89 -9.50
N ASP A 353 8.75 6.39 -8.65
CA ASP A 353 10.13 5.89 -8.54
C ASP A 353 10.17 4.45 -8.01
N ARG A 354 9.29 4.11 -7.06
CA ARG A 354 9.13 2.75 -6.55
C ARG A 354 8.92 1.73 -7.66
N ARG A 355 7.98 2.01 -8.58
CA ARG A 355 7.58 1.09 -9.63
C ARG A 355 8.72 0.82 -10.60
N GLU A 356 9.49 1.86 -10.92
CA GLU A 356 10.58 1.81 -11.89
C GLU A 356 11.85 1.15 -11.32
N TYR A 357 12.25 1.51 -10.09
CA TYR A 357 13.62 1.24 -9.62
C TYR A 357 13.75 0.17 -8.55
N ILE A 358 12.68 -0.16 -7.82
CA ILE A 358 12.80 -1.04 -6.66
C ILE A 358 12.50 -2.49 -7.04
N GLY A 359 13.38 -3.40 -6.64
CA GLY A 359 13.23 -4.86 -6.83
C GLY A 359 14.15 -5.65 -5.91
N ASP A 360 14.48 -6.88 -6.28
CA ASP A 360 15.43 -7.69 -5.53
C ASP A 360 16.88 -7.25 -5.83
N PRO A 361 17.63 -6.75 -4.83
CA PRO A 361 19.02 -6.33 -5.04
C PRO A 361 19.97 -7.49 -5.42
N ALA A 362 19.54 -8.75 -5.29
CA ALA A 362 20.29 -9.88 -5.81
C ALA A 362 20.27 -9.99 -7.35
N HIS A 363 19.29 -9.34 -8.00
CA HIS A 363 19.06 -9.44 -9.45
C HIS A 363 19.16 -8.09 -10.16
N THR A 364 18.86 -6.98 -9.50
CA THR A 364 18.88 -5.63 -10.08
C THR A 364 19.62 -4.62 -9.20
N ASP A 365 20.13 -3.57 -9.82
CA ASP A 365 20.80 -2.47 -9.11
C ASP A 365 19.74 -1.45 -8.65
N VAL A 366 19.63 -1.22 -7.34
CA VAL A 366 18.64 -0.30 -6.76
C VAL A 366 19.37 1.00 -6.33
N PRO A 367 19.04 2.18 -6.89
CA PRO A 367 19.62 3.49 -6.55
C PRO A 367 19.31 4.00 -5.14
N VAL A 368 19.62 3.25 -4.09
CA VAL A 368 19.21 3.64 -2.71
C VAL A 368 19.77 5.00 -2.31
N ASP A 369 21.09 5.20 -2.47
CA ASP A 369 21.76 6.45 -2.07
C ASP A 369 21.30 7.64 -2.92
N GLU A 370 21.09 7.43 -4.22
CA GLU A 370 20.68 8.46 -5.15
C GLU A 370 19.22 8.88 -4.94
N LEU A 371 18.31 7.91 -4.78
CA LEU A 371 16.88 8.16 -4.55
C LEU A 371 16.61 8.89 -3.23
N LEU A 372 17.49 8.75 -2.22
CA LEU A 372 17.39 9.44 -0.93
C LEU A 372 18.26 10.71 -0.83
N SER A 373 18.96 11.08 -1.90
CA SER A 373 19.85 12.24 -1.85
C SER A 373 19.09 13.57 -1.85
N ASP A 374 19.65 14.59 -1.18
CA ASP A 374 19.14 15.97 -1.22
C ASP A 374 19.02 16.47 -2.67
N ALA A 375 19.99 16.15 -3.53
CA ALA A 375 20.02 16.60 -4.91
C ALA A 375 18.87 16.02 -5.75
N TYR A 376 18.57 14.73 -5.56
CA TYR A 376 17.42 14.10 -6.20
C TYR A 376 16.11 14.65 -5.63
N THR A 377 16.03 14.82 -4.32
CA THR A 377 14.86 15.43 -3.65
C THR A 377 14.57 16.83 -4.20
N GLU A 378 15.60 17.67 -4.38
CA GLU A 378 15.48 19.00 -5.00
C GLU A 378 14.90 18.96 -6.42
N GLU A 379 15.28 17.95 -7.23
CA GLU A 379 14.67 17.71 -8.54
C GLU A 379 13.18 17.36 -8.42
N ARG A 380 12.83 16.42 -7.53
CA ARG A 380 11.42 16.00 -7.36
C ARG A 380 10.52 17.15 -6.90
N ILE A 381 10.92 17.91 -5.88
CA ILE A 381 10.09 19.00 -5.34
C ILE A 381 9.90 20.17 -6.31
N THR A 382 10.79 20.34 -7.29
CA THR A 382 10.63 21.36 -8.35
C THR A 382 9.38 21.10 -9.19
N ASN A 383 8.93 19.84 -9.25
CA ASN A 383 7.73 19.43 -9.97
C ASN A 383 6.44 19.53 -9.13
N ILE A 384 6.51 19.92 -7.86
CA ILE A 384 5.34 20.03 -6.97
C ILE A 384 4.89 21.49 -6.88
N ASP A 385 3.74 21.81 -7.49
CA ASP A 385 3.15 23.15 -7.47
C ASP A 385 2.30 23.37 -6.22
N SER A 386 2.60 24.42 -5.46
CA SER A 386 1.92 24.73 -4.19
C SER A 386 0.42 25.03 -4.29
N GLU A 387 -0.08 25.40 -5.47
CA GLU A 387 -1.47 25.80 -5.71
C GLU A 387 -2.25 24.73 -6.49
N ARG A 388 -1.58 23.77 -7.14
CA ARG A 388 -2.20 22.84 -8.09
C ARG A 388 -1.62 21.43 -8.04
N ALA A 389 -2.49 20.44 -8.06
CA ALA A 389 -2.09 19.04 -8.17
C ALA A 389 -1.50 18.75 -9.55
N SER A 390 -0.50 17.86 -9.60
CA SER A 390 0.03 17.34 -10.87
C SER A 390 -1.09 16.66 -11.65
N ILE A 391 -1.10 16.87 -12.97
CA ILE A 391 -2.09 16.28 -13.85
C ILE A 391 -1.64 14.87 -14.22
N GLY A 392 -2.48 13.85 -13.94
CA GLY A 392 -2.23 12.47 -14.39
C GLY A 392 -1.14 11.71 -13.65
N GLN A 393 -0.83 10.51 -14.13
CA GLN A 393 0.25 9.75 -13.54
C GLN A 393 1.57 10.53 -13.69
N VAL A 394 2.26 10.78 -12.58
CA VAL A 394 3.59 11.41 -12.62
C VAL A 394 4.64 10.35 -12.97
N PRO A 395 5.61 10.65 -13.84
CA PRO A 395 6.64 9.68 -14.19
C PRO A 395 7.72 9.55 -13.10
N PRO A 396 8.46 8.43 -13.11
CA PRO A 396 9.65 8.31 -12.27
C PRO A 396 10.67 9.39 -12.63
N GLY A 397 11.42 9.88 -11.63
CA GLY A 397 12.56 10.78 -11.83
C GLY A 397 13.77 9.98 -12.32
N ASN A 398 14.89 10.64 -12.63
CA ASN A 398 16.12 9.93 -13.01
C ASN A 398 17.16 10.05 -11.89
N PRO A 399 17.39 9.00 -11.07
CA PRO A 399 18.38 9.04 -9.99
C PRO A 399 19.82 9.15 -10.53
N TRP A 400 20.02 8.88 -11.82
CA TRP A 400 21.31 8.92 -12.52
C TRP A 400 21.43 10.20 -13.34
N LEU A 401 21.47 11.35 -12.65
CA LEU A 401 21.58 12.66 -13.29
C LEU A 401 22.86 12.78 -14.14
N ASP A 402 22.68 13.11 -15.42
CA ASP A 402 23.61 13.93 -16.20
C ASP A 402 22.77 15.07 -16.81
N ASP A 403 23.16 16.32 -16.55
CA ASP A 403 22.52 17.55 -17.06
C ASP A 403 22.47 17.56 -18.59
N ASP A 404 21.32 17.23 -19.20
CA ASP A 404 21.01 17.66 -20.57
C ASP A 404 19.69 18.46 -20.53
N GLU A 405 19.80 19.76 -20.78
CA GLU A 405 18.68 20.74 -20.77
C GLU A 405 17.70 20.56 -21.96
N ASP A 406 18.03 19.71 -22.94
CA ASP A 406 17.22 19.48 -24.14
C ASP A 406 16.88 17.98 -24.29
N PHE A 407 15.60 17.67 -24.58
CA PHE A 407 15.19 16.30 -24.84
C PHE A 407 15.67 15.87 -26.24
N PHE A 408 16.79 15.17 -26.30
CA PHE A 408 17.31 14.55 -27.52
C PHE A 408 17.55 13.06 -27.32
N TYR A 409 17.12 12.24 -28.28
CA TYR A 409 17.42 10.82 -28.33
C TYR A 409 17.76 10.36 -29.75
N ASP A 410 18.94 9.76 -29.93
CA ASP A 410 19.51 9.33 -31.23
C ASP A 410 19.61 7.82 -31.41
N PHE A 411 19.09 7.01 -30.47
CA PHE A 411 19.00 5.56 -30.60
C PHE A 411 20.34 4.85 -30.91
N ALA A 412 21.46 5.41 -30.42
CA ALA A 412 22.82 4.96 -30.74
C ALA A 412 23.28 3.70 -29.97
N GLU A 413 22.39 3.04 -29.21
CA GLU A 413 22.69 1.82 -28.47
C GLU A 413 22.85 0.58 -29.40
N GLU A 414 23.21 -0.57 -28.81
CA GLU A 414 23.46 -1.79 -29.58
C GLU A 414 22.16 -2.39 -30.14
N ASP A 415 22.24 -3.04 -31.32
CA ASP A 415 21.08 -3.74 -31.91
C ASP A 415 20.41 -4.72 -30.94
N GLY A 416 19.09 -4.63 -30.83
CA GLY A 416 18.26 -5.39 -29.91
C GLY A 416 18.24 -4.84 -28.49
N ALA A 417 18.99 -3.78 -28.18
CA ALA A 417 18.80 -3.04 -26.93
C ALA A 417 17.40 -2.43 -26.89
N GLU A 418 16.88 -2.25 -25.69
CA GLU A 418 15.63 -1.52 -25.46
C GLU A 418 15.90 -0.01 -25.56
N TRP A 419 14.85 0.77 -25.82
CA TRP A 419 14.95 2.21 -25.69
C TRP A 419 15.35 2.58 -24.25
N ASP A 420 16.19 3.59 -24.12
CA ASP A 420 16.66 4.06 -22.83
C ASP A 420 15.48 4.55 -21.98
N ALA A 421 15.22 3.86 -20.87
CA ALA A 421 14.18 4.22 -19.91
C ALA A 421 14.39 5.62 -19.31
N ARG A 422 15.63 6.15 -19.36
CA ARG A 422 15.93 7.53 -18.97
C ARG A 422 15.38 8.57 -19.96
N LYS A 423 15.13 8.18 -21.22
CA LYS A 423 14.57 9.04 -22.27
C LYS A 423 13.06 8.84 -22.41
N PHE A 424 12.57 7.60 -22.44
CA PHE A 424 11.14 7.33 -22.56
C PHE A 424 10.63 6.45 -21.43
N HIS A 425 9.66 6.95 -20.66
CA HIS A 425 8.88 6.15 -19.75
C HIS A 425 7.75 5.46 -20.52
N ARG A 426 7.69 4.13 -20.44
CA ARG A 426 6.65 3.33 -21.09
C ARG A 426 5.51 3.12 -20.09
N ILE A 427 4.27 3.46 -20.47
CA ILE A 427 3.11 3.45 -19.56
C ILE A 427 2.20 2.22 -19.84
N ASP A 428 2.75 1.13 -20.35
CA ASP A 428 1.95 -0.06 -20.72
C ASP A 428 1.92 -1.13 -19.61
N THR A 429 1.80 -0.70 -18.35
CA THR A 429 1.86 -1.59 -17.17
C THR A 429 0.54 -1.54 -16.39
N GLY A 430 -0.51 -2.02 -17.04
CA GLY A 430 -1.73 -2.46 -16.38
C GLY A 430 -1.71 -3.98 -16.24
N PRO A 431 -2.27 -4.58 -15.17
CA PRO A 431 -2.24 -6.03 -14.94
C PRO A 431 -2.97 -6.89 -16.00
N THR A 432 -3.59 -6.27 -17.01
CA THR A 432 -4.37 -6.93 -18.07
C THR A 432 -3.86 -6.70 -19.51
N SER A 433 -2.74 -6.00 -19.70
CA SER A 433 -2.04 -6.03 -21.00
C SER A 433 -1.31 -7.38 -21.14
N ASP A 434 -1.99 -8.36 -21.75
CA ASP A 434 -1.35 -9.53 -22.38
C ASP A 434 -0.13 -9.04 -23.18
N PRO A 435 1.05 -9.67 -23.04
CA PRO A 435 2.32 -9.00 -22.97
C PRO A 435 2.66 -8.36 -24.32
N PHE A 436 2.55 -7.03 -24.32
CA PHE A 436 2.96 -6.11 -25.38
C PHE A 436 2.34 -6.36 -26.74
N ASP A 437 1.28 -5.61 -27.02
CA ASP A 437 1.02 -5.24 -28.40
C ASP A 437 2.21 -4.50 -29.02
N THR A 438 3.10 -3.86 -28.24
CA THR A 438 4.23 -3.09 -28.78
C THR A 438 5.57 -3.31 -28.07
N SER A 439 6.65 -3.47 -28.84
CA SER A 439 8.03 -3.42 -28.34
C SER A 439 8.81 -2.23 -28.89
N PHE A 440 9.68 -1.65 -28.06
CA PHE A 440 10.52 -0.49 -28.36
C PHE A 440 11.99 -0.89 -28.21
N THR A 441 12.67 -1.11 -29.34
CA THR A 441 14.03 -1.64 -29.39
C THR A 441 14.90 -0.84 -30.35
N ILE A 442 16.18 -1.18 -30.45
CA ILE A 442 17.14 -0.54 -31.35
C ILE A 442 17.47 -1.51 -32.49
N GLU A 443 17.43 -1.04 -33.74
CA GLU A 443 17.84 -1.80 -34.92
C GLU A 443 18.55 -0.89 -35.92
N ASP A 444 19.80 -1.20 -36.26
CA ASP A 444 20.65 -0.45 -37.20
C ASP A 444 20.82 1.03 -36.83
N GLU A 445 21.11 1.34 -35.55
CA GLU A 445 21.22 2.72 -35.01
C GLU A 445 19.92 3.54 -35.14
N ALA A 446 18.76 2.87 -35.13
CA ALA A 446 17.45 3.51 -35.15
C ALA A 446 16.51 2.90 -34.10
N GLY A 447 15.65 3.74 -33.52
CA GLY A 447 14.58 3.31 -32.63
C GLY A 447 13.50 2.58 -33.40
N LYS A 448 13.37 1.28 -33.18
CA LYS A 448 12.36 0.40 -33.76
C LYS A 448 11.16 0.26 -32.84
N ILE A 449 9.97 0.49 -33.37
CA ILE A 449 8.69 0.27 -32.70
C ILE A 449 7.97 -0.86 -33.45
N ASP A 450 7.96 -2.06 -32.87
CA ASP A 450 7.27 -3.23 -33.44
C ASP A 450 5.92 -3.41 -32.74
N LEU A 451 4.84 -3.38 -33.53
CA LEU A 451 3.46 -3.44 -33.08
C LEU A 451 2.79 -4.72 -33.61
N SER A 452 2.30 -5.55 -32.71
CA SER A 452 1.56 -6.79 -32.91
C SER A 452 0.29 -6.57 -33.75
N ALA A 453 -0.18 -7.63 -34.39
CA ALA A 453 -1.50 -7.62 -35.02
C ALA A 453 -2.61 -7.56 -33.94
N ARG A 454 -3.72 -6.92 -34.26
CA ARG A 454 -4.91 -6.86 -33.41
C ARG A 454 -5.49 -8.28 -33.16
N GLY A 455 -5.73 -8.62 -31.90
CA GLY A 455 -6.41 -9.86 -31.50
C GLY A 455 -7.91 -9.92 -31.86
N GLU A 456 -8.47 -11.12 -32.05
CA GLU A 456 -9.87 -11.33 -32.47
C GLU A 456 -10.92 -10.74 -31.49
N GLU A 457 -10.56 -10.55 -30.22
CA GLU A 457 -11.46 -10.11 -29.14
C GLU A 457 -11.29 -8.63 -28.75
N ARG A 458 -10.37 -7.88 -29.37
CA ARG A 458 -10.03 -6.49 -28.98
C ARG A 458 -10.28 -5.50 -30.10
N GLY A 459 -10.32 -4.20 -29.78
CA GLY A 459 -10.54 -3.08 -30.72
C GLY A 459 -9.34 -2.72 -31.59
N SER A 460 -8.12 -2.86 -31.04
CA SER A 460 -6.84 -2.56 -31.69
C SER A 460 -5.69 -3.19 -30.90
N ALA A 461 -4.49 -3.18 -31.49
CA ALA A 461 -3.23 -3.32 -30.78
C ALA A 461 -2.60 -1.93 -30.65
N TYR A 462 -2.01 -1.57 -29.50
CA TYR A 462 -1.39 -0.26 -29.32
C TYR A 462 -0.15 -0.28 -28.42
N GLY A 463 0.61 0.82 -28.43
CA GLY A 463 1.74 1.05 -27.52
C GLY A 463 1.91 2.51 -27.17
N ARG A 464 2.45 2.79 -25.99
CA ARG A 464 2.58 4.14 -25.44
C ARG A 464 3.96 4.41 -24.86
N ALA A 465 4.45 5.62 -25.09
CA ALA A 465 5.65 6.14 -24.47
C ALA A 465 5.43 7.61 -24.11
N ALA A 466 5.93 8.04 -22.96
CA ALA A 466 5.99 9.44 -22.54
C ALA A 466 7.46 9.85 -22.43
N ALA A 467 7.83 10.97 -23.03
CA ALA A 467 9.18 11.51 -22.90
C ALA A 467 9.45 11.93 -21.46
N ASN A 468 10.61 11.55 -20.92
CA ASN A 468 11.06 12.02 -19.62
C ASN A 468 11.67 13.43 -19.78
N MET A 469 10.79 14.43 -19.73
CA MET A 469 11.11 15.85 -19.86
C MET A 469 10.21 16.70 -18.97
N GLU A 470 10.64 17.93 -18.68
CA GLU A 470 9.78 18.94 -18.04
C GLU A 470 8.57 19.28 -18.95
N PRO A 471 7.37 19.53 -18.39
CA PRO A 471 6.25 20.03 -19.17
C PRO A 471 6.55 21.43 -19.75
N VAL A 472 6.29 21.62 -21.04
CA VAL A 472 6.53 22.89 -21.72
C VAL A 472 5.25 23.36 -22.40
N GLU A 473 4.94 24.65 -22.30
CA GLU A 473 3.74 25.25 -22.89
C GLU A 473 3.83 25.40 -24.41
N ASP A 474 4.75 26.25 -24.88
CA ASP A 474 5.06 26.38 -26.30
C ASP A 474 6.29 25.53 -26.61
N ASN A 475 6.12 24.49 -27.41
CA ASN A 475 7.16 23.52 -27.73
C ASN A 475 7.08 23.07 -29.18
N GLU A 476 8.17 22.46 -29.61
CA GLU A 476 8.31 21.86 -30.92
C GLU A 476 8.95 20.50 -30.82
N VAL A 477 8.42 19.52 -31.55
CA VAL A 477 9.07 18.23 -31.79
C VAL A 477 9.60 18.16 -33.21
N ASN A 478 10.87 17.78 -33.32
CA ASN A 478 11.54 17.39 -34.56
C ASN A 478 11.82 15.89 -34.50
N VAL A 479 11.33 15.14 -35.48
CA VAL A 479 11.49 13.68 -35.52
C VAL A 479 11.76 13.23 -36.95
N ARG A 480 12.69 12.29 -37.10
CA ARG A 480 12.88 11.58 -38.37
C ARG A 480 12.30 10.18 -38.27
N VAL A 481 11.32 9.88 -39.12
CA VAL A 481 10.52 8.65 -39.07
C VAL A 481 10.41 7.98 -40.44
N ARG A 482 10.29 6.65 -40.44
CA ARG A 482 9.80 5.86 -41.59
C ARG A 482 8.93 4.70 -41.13
N ALA A 483 8.04 4.25 -42.02
CA ALA A 483 7.27 3.02 -41.87
C ALA A 483 7.95 1.85 -42.61
N ASP A 484 7.61 0.62 -42.24
CA ASP A 484 8.13 -0.60 -42.88
C ASP A 484 7.40 -0.98 -44.18
N GLU A 485 6.08 -0.80 -44.24
CA GLU A 485 5.24 -1.12 -45.40
C GLU A 485 4.17 -0.05 -45.68
N GLU A 486 3.86 0.19 -46.96
CA GLU A 486 2.79 1.12 -47.39
C GLU A 486 1.41 0.44 -47.45
N GLY A 487 0.36 1.18 -47.08
CA GLY A 487 -1.03 0.82 -47.37
C GLY A 487 -1.74 -0.07 -46.35
N TYR A 488 -1.17 -0.21 -45.15
CA TYR A 488 -1.86 -0.73 -43.96
C TYR A 488 -2.27 0.45 -43.06
N ASP A 489 -3.26 0.26 -42.18
CA ASP A 489 -3.69 1.30 -41.22
C ASP A 489 -2.69 1.39 -40.05
N GLN A 490 -1.48 1.86 -40.35
CA GLN A 490 -0.46 2.14 -39.34
C GLN A 490 -0.55 3.59 -38.91
N ARG A 491 -0.70 3.80 -37.60
CA ARG A 491 -0.81 5.13 -37.01
C ARG A 491 0.25 5.35 -35.95
N LEU A 492 1.04 6.39 -36.15
CA LEU A 492 1.93 6.96 -35.13
C LEU A 492 1.40 8.35 -34.78
N ARG A 493 1.17 8.62 -33.49
CA ARG A 493 0.74 9.93 -33.01
C ARG A 493 1.79 10.52 -32.09
N LEU A 494 2.08 11.80 -32.33
CA LEU A 494 2.89 12.65 -31.47
C LEU A 494 1.96 13.65 -30.80
N TRP A 495 1.87 13.60 -29.48
CA TRP A 495 1.05 14.48 -28.67
C TRP A 495 1.95 15.50 -27.99
N LEU A 496 1.79 16.76 -28.36
CA LEU A 496 2.36 17.89 -27.64
C LEU A 496 1.35 18.38 -26.59
N ASN A 497 1.87 18.84 -25.46
CA ASN A 497 1.09 19.30 -24.32
C ASN A 497 0.15 18.19 -23.81
N GLY A 498 0.59 16.93 -23.93
CA GLY A 498 -0.12 15.77 -23.42
C GLY A 498 -0.04 15.71 -21.89
N ASP A 499 -1.16 15.38 -21.24
CA ASP A 499 -1.24 15.29 -19.77
C ASP A 499 -1.23 13.84 -19.24
N VAL A 500 -2.34 13.12 -19.37
CA VAL A 500 -2.61 11.81 -18.77
C VAL A 500 -3.12 10.91 -19.86
N TRP A 501 -2.62 9.69 -19.93
CA TRP A 501 -3.28 8.69 -20.76
C TRP A 501 -4.69 8.42 -20.27
N GLN A 502 -5.63 8.34 -21.21
CA GLN A 502 -6.93 7.76 -20.89
C GLN A 502 -6.77 6.25 -20.63
N SER A 503 -7.50 5.76 -19.62
CA SER A 503 -7.50 4.34 -19.28
C SER A 503 -7.94 3.50 -20.47
N GLY A 504 -7.16 2.47 -20.82
CA GLY A 504 -7.44 1.62 -21.98
C GLY A 504 -7.38 2.29 -23.35
N SER A 505 -6.95 3.57 -23.45
CA SER A 505 -6.97 4.32 -24.71
C SER A 505 -5.65 4.97 -25.13
N SER A 506 -5.32 4.92 -26.42
CA SER A 506 -4.06 5.41 -27.02
C SER A 506 -3.98 6.94 -27.17
N ILE A 507 -4.88 7.68 -26.52
CA ILE A 507 -4.91 9.14 -26.56
C ILE A 507 -4.81 9.71 -25.14
N PRO A 508 -4.19 10.89 -24.98
CA PRO A 508 -4.19 11.57 -23.69
C PRO A 508 -5.61 12.10 -23.35
N SER A 509 -5.79 12.60 -22.14
CA SER A 509 -7.01 13.28 -21.69
C SER A 509 -7.08 14.70 -22.28
N ASN A 510 -5.93 15.36 -22.40
CA ASN A 510 -5.73 16.67 -22.99
C ASN A 510 -4.45 16.68 -23.85
N GLY A 511 -4.44 17.41 -24.96
CA GLY A 511 -3.24 17.59 -25.79
C GLY A 511 -3.53 17.89 -27.27
N TYR A 512 -2.49 18.29 -28.00
CA TYR A 512 -2.53 18.50 -29.44
C TYR A 512 -1.74 17.42 -30.16
N GLY A 513 -2.38 16.74 -31.12
CA GLY A 513 -1.83 15.57 -31.78
C GLY A 513 -1.45 15.85 -33.23
N LEU A 514 -0.31 15.29 -33.66
CA LEU A 514 0.01 15.02 -35.05
C LEU A 514 -0.03 13.51 -35.27
N GLU A 515 -1.05 13.01 -35.95
CA GLU A 515 -1.16 11.61 -36.38
C GLU A 515 -0.60 11.46 -37.80
N ILE A 516 0.30 10.49 -37.96
CA ILE A 516 0.76 9.98 -39.25
C ILE A 516 -0.13 8.79 -39.60
N ASN A 517 -0.91 8.89 -40.68
CA ASN A 517 -1.75 7.80 -41.15
C ASN A 517 -1.23 7.25 -42.49
N THR A 518 -0.64 6.07 -42.45
CA THR A 518 -0.02 5.43 -43.63
C THR A 518 -1.04 4.79 -44.58
N GLU A 519 -2.28 4.52 -44.15
CA GLU A 519 -3.35 4.02 -45.04
C GLU A 519 -3.87 5.16 -45.93
N THR A 520 -4.15 6.32 -45.33
CA THR A 520 -4.71 7.46 -46.06
C THR A 520 -3.62 8.30 -46.74
N GLY A 521 -2.38 8.24 -46.26
CA GLY A 521 -1.29 9.12 -46.71
C GLY A 521 -1.51 10.56 -46.26
N GLU A 522 -2.07 10.74 -45.06
CA GLU A 522 -2.39 12.03 -44.48
C GLU A 522 -1.62 12.24 -43.17
N LEU A 523 -1.20 13.47 -42.93
CA LEU A 523 -0.93 13.98 -41.59
C LEU A 523 -2.22 14.58 -41.03
N VAL A 524 -2.58 14.23 -39.81
CA VAL A 524 -3.84 14.66 -39.18
C VAL A 524 -3.53 15.44 -37.92
N LEU A 525 -3.90 16.73 -37.91
CA LEU A 525 -3.89 17.55 -36.71
C LEU A 525 -5.13 17.24 -35.87
N GLN A 526 -4.91 17.00 -34.60
CA GLN A 526 -5.92 16.58 -33.64
C GLN A 526 -5.82 17.41 -32.35
N ARG A 527 -6.92 17.44 -31.59
CA ARG A 527 -6.91 17.88 -30.20
C ARG A 527 -7.68 16.89 -29.34
N VAL A 528 -7.32 16.79 -28.07
CA VAL A 528 -8.12 16.14 -27.05
C VAL A 528 -8.35 17.15 -25.92
N ILE A 529 -9.60 17.25 -25.45
CA ILE A 529 -9.98 18.06 -24.28
C ILE A 529 -10.94 17.25 -23.42
N ASP A 530 -10.60 17.02 -22.16
CA ASP A 530 -11.36 16.18 -21.23
C ASP A 530 -11.74 14.82 -21.84
N GLY A 531 -10.77 14.22 -22.51
CA GLY A 531 -10.86 12.96 -23.23
C GLY A 531 -11.56 13.02 -24.59
N ASN A 532 -12.10 14.17 -24.99
CA ASN A 532 -12.82 14.34 -26.24
C ASN A 532 -11.86 14.65 -27.40
N LEU A 533 -11.55 13.62 -28.20
CA LEU A 533 -10.78 13.73 -29.43
C LEU A 533 -11.55 14.45 -30.54
N ALA A 534 -10.91 15.40 -31.22
CA ALA A 534 -11.41 16.02 -32.44
C ALA A 534 -10.29 16.16 -33.48
N THR A 535 -10.62 15.88 -34.75
CA THR A 535 -9.74 16.20 -35.88
C THR A 535 -9.90 17.67 -36.26
N LEU A 536 -8.79 18.40 -36.27
CA LEU A 536 -8.73 19.82 -36.61
C LEU A 536 -8.47 20.03 -38.10
N GLU A 537 -7.49 19.31 -38.67
CA GLU A 537 -7.09 19.45 -40.07
C GLU A 537 -6.47 18.16 -40.60
N ARG A 538 -6.68 17.88 -41.90
CA ARG A 538 -6.06 16.76 -42.62
C ARG A 538 -5.20 17.33 -43.74
N ILE A 539 -3.95 16.87 -43.82
CA ILE A 539 -2.93 17.41 -44.70
C ILE A 539 -2.41 16.25 -45.57
N ASP A 540 -2.58 16.37 -46.89
CA ASP A 540 -2.09 15.37 -47.84
C ASP A 540 -0.56 15.31 -47.81
N TYR A 541 0.01 14.24 -47.23
CA TYR A 541 1.45 13.98 -47.20
C TYR A 541 1.69 12.47 -47.07
N PRO A 542 1.96 11.75 -48.18
CA PRO A 542 2.20 10.32 -48.13
C PRO A 542 3.55 10.07 -47.46
N VAL A 543 3.53 9.55 -46.24
CA VAL A 543 4.73 9.00 -45.60
C VAL A 543 5.02 7.66 -46.27
N GLU A 544 6.11 7.60 -47.04
CA GLU A 544 6.55 6.42 -47.79
C GLU A 544 7.53 5.59 -46.92
N THR A 545 8.05 4.47 -47.44
CA THR A 545 9.03 3.62 -46.71
C THR A 545 10.41 4.26 -46.54
N ASP A 546 10.66 5.39 -47.20
CA ASP A 546 11.89 6.17 -47.05
C ASP A 546 11.83 7.07 -45.80
N TRP A 547 12.97 7.61 -45.37
CA TRP A 547 13.02 8.49 -44.18
C TRP A 547 12.44 9.88 -44.46
N HIS A 548 11.56 10.33 -43.56
CA HIS A 548 10.95 11.65 -43.57
C HIS A 548 11.29 12.42 -42.29
N ASP A 549 11.68 13.67 -42.44
CA ASP A 549 11.80 14.61 -41.32
C ASP A 549 10.44 15.28 -41.11
N LEU A 550 9.95 15.29 -39.88
CA LEU A 550 8.69 15.90 -39.46
C LEU A 550 8.96 16.92 -38.35
N ARG A 551 8.28 18.06 -38.46
CA ARG A 551 8.33 19.15 -37.48
C ARG A 551 6.92 19.54 -37.09
N PHE A 552 6.61 19.43 -35.81
CA PHE A 552 5.31 19.79 -35.24
C PHE A 552 5.50 20.77 -34.09
N ARG A 553 4.80 21.92 -34.15
CA ARG A 553 4.95 23.01 -33.19
C ARG A 553 3.59 23.47 -32.67
N VAL A 554 3.54 23.71 -31.35
CA VAL A 554 2.49 24.49 -30.68
C VAL A 554 3.09 25.85 -30.34
N GLU A 555 2.49 26.93 -30.86
CA GLU A 555 2.96 28.30 -30.60
C GLU A 555 1.80 29.28 -30.70
N ASN A 556 1.54 30.05 -29.63
CA ASN A 556 0.59 31.18 -29.67
C ASN A 556 -0.84 30.81 -30.16
N ASN A 557 -1.38 29.66 -29.72
CA ASN A 557 -2.65 29.10 -30.19
C ASN A 557 -2.66 28.69 -31.67
N GLU A 558 -1.50 28.48 -32.28
CA GLU A 558 -1.37 27.91 -33.61
C GLU A 558 -0.71 26.52 -33.54
N LEU A 559 -1.22 25.58 -34.34
CA LEU A 559 -0.56 24.31 -34.61
C LEU A 559 0.12 24.38 -35.97
N LYS A 560 1.43 24.14 -36.03
CA LYS A 560 2.23 24.24 -37.26
C LYS A 560 2.88 22.92 -37.58
N VAL A 561 2.80 22.51 -38.85
CA VAL A 561 3.36 21.24 -39.33
C VAL A 561 4.21 21.49 -40.55
N ASN A 562 5.39 20.86 -40.58
CA ASN A 562 6.24 20.76 -41.75
C ASN A 562 6.73 19.32 -41.92
N ALA A 563 6.99 18.91 -43.16
CA ALA A 563 7.40 17.55 -43.49
C ALA A 563 8.17 17.52 -44.82
N TRP A 564 9.31 16.82 -44.87
CA TRP A 564 10.12 16.66 -46.10
C TRP A 564 10.87 15.32 -46.12
N GLY A 565 11.16 14.82 -47.33
CA GLY A 565 11.93 13.60 -47.49
C GLY A 565 13.43 13.85 -47.29
N THR A 566 14.19 12.81 -46.93
CA THR A 566 15.64 12.91 -46.65
C THR A 566 16.49 13.52 -47.78
N ASP A 567 16.06 13.38 -49.03
CA ASP A 567 16.76 13.92 -50.20
C ASP A 567 16.37 15.39 -50.53
N ASP A 568 15.40 15.96 -49.81
CA ASP A 568 14.88 17.31 -50.01
C ASP A 568 15.47 18.31 -49.00
N GLU A 569 15.52 19.60 -49.36
CA GLU A 569 15.88 20.68 -48.42
C GLU A 569 14.65 21.03 -47.56
N GLU A 570 14.86 21.38 -46.28
CA GLU A 570 13.80 21.83 -45.38
C GLU A 570 12.98 22.98 -46.03
N PRO A 571 11.64 22.85 -46.12
CA PRO A 571 10.81 23.89 -46.71
C PRO A 571 10.84 25.20 -45.88
N GLU A 572 11.04 26.34 -46.54
CA GLU A 572 10.97 27.67 -45.89
C GLU A 572 9.53 28.03 -45.44
N GLU A 573 8.50 27.43 -46.04
CA GLU A 573 7.09 27.64 -45.71
C GLU A 573 6.54 26.41 -44.97
N TRP A 574 5.77 26.64 -43.91
CA TRP A 574 5.04 25.59 -43.20
C TRP A 574 4.06 24.88 -44.13
N LEU A 575 4.00 23.56 -44.04
CA LEU A 575 3.05 22.74 -44.80
C LEU A 575 1.60 23.05 -44.38
N ALA A 576 1.38 23.27 -43.08
CA ALA A 576 0.11 23.74 -42.53
C ALA A 576 0.34 24.65 -41.30
N VAL A 577 -0.57 25.62 -41.12
CA VAL A 577 -0.68 26.47 -39.94
C VAL A 577 -2.17 26.57 -39.58
N HIS A 578 -2.55 26.02 -38.44
CA HIS A 578 -3.93 25.95 -37.98
C HIS A 578 -4.12 26.87 -36.76
N GLU A 579 -5.02 27.85 -36.85
CA GLU A 579 -5.41 28.69 -35.72
C GLU A 579 -6.46 27.96 -34.86
N LEU A 580 -6.18 27.77 -33.56
CA LEU A 580 -7.09 27.13 -32.61
C LEU A 580 -8.26 28.07 -32.25
N ALA A 581 -9.48 27.57 -32.40
CA ALA A 581 -10.67 28.24 -31.88
C ALA A 581 -10.70 28.23 -30.35
N ASP A 582 -11.43 29.17 -29.73
CA ASP A 582 -11.54 29.26 -28.26
C ASP A 582 -11.97 27.93 -27.60
N ASP A 583 -12.87 27.17 -28.23
CA ASP A 583 -13.37 25.87 -27.72
C ASP A 583 -12.40 24.68 -28.01
N ASP A 584 -11.33 24.91 -28.77
CA ASP A 584 -10.29 23.93 -29.10
C ASP A 584 -8.97 24.24 -28.39
N GLN A 585 -8.93 25.28 -27.55
CA GLN A 585 -7.78 25.63 -26.71
C GLN A 585 -7.83 24.87 -25.39
N LEU A 586 -6.69 24.31 -24.98
CA LEU A 586 -6.49 23.80 -23.63
C LEU A 586 -6.62 24.95 -22.63
N GLU A 587 -7.34 24.73 -21.54
CA GLU A 587 -7.41 25.72 -20.45
C GLU A 587 -6.02 25.94 -19.83
N GLU A 588 -5.21 24.88 -19.76
CA GLU A 588 -3.84 24.88 -19.26
C GLU A 588 -2.95 24.07 -20.21
N PRO A 589 -2.31 24.69 -21.20
CA PRO A 589 -1.50 23.99 -22.20
C PRO A 589 -0.13 23.56 -21.65
N LEU A 590 -0.04 23.01 -20.45
CA LEU A 590 1.21 22.46 -19.89
C LEU A 590 1.20 20.94 -20.01
N GLY A 591 2.15 20.38 -20.74
CA GLY A 591 2.27 18.94 -20.87
C GLY A 591 3.58 18.50 -21.50
N ARG A 592 3.73 17.19 -21.68
CA ARG A 592 4.96 16.57 -22.19
C ARG A 592 4.74 16.03 -23.61
N LEU A 593 5.82 15.65 -24.28
CA LEU A 593 5.70 14.82 -25.48
C LEU A 593 5.21 13.43 -25.07
N MET A 594 4.03 13.04 -25.55
CA MET A 594 3.51 11.68 -25.44
C MET A 594 3.41 11.07 -26.84
N MET A 595 3.71 9.79 -26.95
CA MET A 595 3.70 9.06 -28.22
C MET A 595 2.83 7.83 -28.10
N SER A 596 2.01 7.58 -29.13
CA SER A 596 1.19 6.39 -29.22
C SER A 596 1.25 5.79 -30.62
N VAL A 597 1.33 4.46 -30.70
CA VAL A 597 1.21 3.71 -31.96
C VAL A 597 0.00 2.78 -31.90
N ILE A 598 -0.69 2.59 -33.02
CA ILE A 598 -1.94 1.81 -33.09
C ILE A 598 -2.02 1.02 -34.38
N ASN A 599 -2.42 -0.25 -34.25
CA ASN A 599 -2.64 -1.21 -35.32
C ASN A 599 -4.06 -1.76 -35.25
N PHE A 600 -4.82 -1.58 -36.33
CA PHE A 600 -6.17 -2.11 -36.48
C PHE A 600 -6.24 -3.39 -37.34
N ASP A 601 -5.11 -3.86 -37.88
CA ASP A 601 -5.01 -5.03 -38.76
C ASP A 601 -4.94 -6.35 -37.96
N TYR A 602 -5.69 -7.36 -38.41
CA TYR A 602 -5.80 -8.67 -37.76
C TYR A 602 -4.68 -9.65 -38.14
N GLU A 603 -4.01 -9.45 -39.27
CA GLU A 603 -3.07 -10.42 -39.84
C GLU A 603 -1.64 -9.89 -39.93
N GLN A 604 -1.43 -8.58 -39.83
CA GLN A 604 -0.13 -7.95 -40.01
C GLN A 604 0.33 -7.23 -38.75
N THR A 605 1.60 -7.44 -38.41
CA THR A 605 2.35 -6.56 -37.51
C THR A 605 2.71 -5.27 -38.27
N GLN A 606 3.01 -4.22 -37.53
CA GLN A 606 3.42 -2.93 -38.09
C GLN A 606 4.71 -2.48 -37.43
N THR A 607 5.59 -1.85 -38.20
CA THR A 607 6.86 -1.36 -37.65
C THR A 607 7.14 0.08 -38.06
N PHE A 608 7.41 0.93 -37.08
CA PHE A 608 7.98 2.26 -37.30
C PHE A 608 9.46 2.28 -36.91
N PHE A 609 10.24 3.12 -37.59
CA PHE A 609 11.61 3.41 -37.24
C PHE A 609 11.78 4.92 -37.02
N LEU A 610 12.50 5.29 -35.96
CA LEU A 610 12.91 6.65 -35.64
C LEU A 610 14.43 6.77 -35.67
N ASP A 611 14.97 7.74 -36.39
CA ASP A 611 16.42 8.01 -36.45
C ASP A 611 16.85 8.92 -35.29
N HIS A 612 16.02 9.91 -34.96
CA HIS A 612 16.17 10.72 -33.78
C HIS A 612 14.82 11.36 -33.40
N ILE A 613 14.73 11.81 -32.16
CA ILE A 613 13.66 12.67 -31.68
C ILE A 613 14.23 13.78 -30.80
N GLU A 614 13.77 15.00 -31.04
CA GLU A 614 14.22 16.22 -30.38
C GLU A 614 13.00 17.05 -29.99
N VAL A 615 12.93 17.49 -28.73
CA VAL A 615 11.88 18.41 -28.26
C VAL A 615 12.53 19.66 -27.68
N GLU A 616 12.16 20.83 -28.21
CA GLU A 616 12.72 22.12 -27.82
C GLU A 616 11.61 23.08 -27.35
N PRO A 617 11.85 23.90 -26.30
CA PRO A 617 10.96 24.99 -25.94
C PRO A 617 11.02 26.13 -26.98
N VAL A 618 9.87 26.70 -27.32
CA VAL A 618 9.80 27.85 -28.23
C VAL A 618 10.06 29.13 -27.42
N ILE A 619 11.33 29.55 -27.38
CA ILE A 619 11.72 30.80 -26.70
C ILE A 619 11.42 32.00 -27.60
N GLU A 620 10.52 32.89 -27.18
CA GLU A 620 10.32 34.19 -27.84
C GLU A 620 11.58 35.07 -27.73
N ASP A 621 12.50 34.98 -28.70
CA ASP A 621 13.38 36.12 -29.01
C ASP A 621 13.92 36.08 -30.45
N SER A 622 13.36 36.98 -31.30
CA SER A 622 14.04 37.65 -32.42
C SER A 622 14.58 36.78 -33.60
N GLU A 623 13.86 36.76 -34.75
CA GLU A 623 14.28 37.42 -36.00
C GLU A 623 13.26 37.33 -37.17
N THR A 624 12.98 38.52 -37.74
CA THR A 624 12.48 38.80 -39.11
C THR A 624 11.05 38.42 -39.53
N LEU A 625 10.15 39.38 -39.30
CA LEU A 625 8.99 39.68 -40.17
C LEU A 625 9.37 39.62 -41.66
N ALA A 626 9.03 38.54 -42.35
CA ALA A 626 8.81 38.56 -43.79
C ALA A 626 7.46 39.25 -44.05
N GLU A 627 7.45 40.34 -44.82
CA GLU A 627 6.22 41.08 -45.13
C GLU A 627 5.24 40.22 -45.94
N PRO A 628 3.93 40.29 -45.65
CA PRO A 628 2.92 39.53 -46.38
C PRO A 628 2.77 40.11 -47.79
N SER A 629 2.86 39.25 -48.81
CA SER A 629 2.55 39.68 -50.18
C SER A 629 1.03 39.78 -50.35
N GLU A 630 0.54 41.00 -50.55
CA GLU A 630 -0.87 41.28 -50.82
C GLU A 630 -1.31 40.62 -52.14
N THR A 631 -2.21 39.64 -52.07
CA THR A 631 -3.32 39.56 -53.03
C THR A 631 -4.57 38.93 -52.39
N SER A 632 -5.40 39.78 -51.77
CA SER A 632 -6.78 39.45 -51.40
C SER A 632 -7.68 39.45 -52.64
N VAL A 633 -8.43 38.37 -52.87
CA VAL A 633 -9.85 38.48 -53.28
C VAL A 633 -10.70 37.27 -52.84
N MET A 634 -11.74 37.60 -52.07
CA MET A 634 -13.01 36.90 -51.80
C MET A 634 -13.11 35.94 -50.61
N ALA A 635 -13.81 36.46 -49.61
CA ALA A 635 -14.47 35.79 -48.50
C ALA A 635 -15.73 35.00 -48.92
N ASP A 636 -16.25 34.26 -47.93
CA ASP A 636 -17.45 33.41 -47.87
C ASP A 636 -17.24 31.96 -48.34
N ASP A 637 -16.64 31.15 -47.47
CA ASP A 637 -17.32 29.97 -46.93
C ASP A 637 -16.91 29.83 -45.46
N ALA A 638 -17.89 29.75 -44.56
CA ALA A 638 -17.63 29.34 -43.19
C ALA A 638 -17.08 27.91 -43.25
N THR A 639 -15.92 27.67 -42.62
CA THR A 639 -15.46 26.31 -42.34
C THR A 639 -16.61 25.60 -41.62
N PRO A 640 -17.15 24.49 -42.18
CA PRO A 640 -18.11 23.70 -41.43
C PRO A 640 -17.40 23.24 -40.13
N PRO A 641 -18.12 23.10 -39.00
CA PRO A 641 -17.53 22.54 -37.79
C PRO A 641 -16.82 21.23 -38.15
N ALA A 642 -15.66 21.01 -37.53
CA ALA A 642 -14.90 19.77 -37.64
C ALA A 642 -15.86 18.59 -37.71
N GLU A 643 -15.74 17.76 -38.75
CA GLU A 643 -16.46 16.50 -38.77
C GLU A 643 -15.99 15.73 -37.54
N THR A 644 -16.88 15.58 -36.57
CA THR A 644 -16.82 14.53 -35.57
C THR A 644 -17.01 13.23 -36.35
N THR A 645 -15.95 12.74 -36.99
CA THR A 645 -15.83 11.31 -37.22
C THR A 645 -15.75 10.71 -35.84
N SER A 646 -16.90 10.27 -35.33
CA SER A 646 -16.91 9.35 -34.19
C SER A 646 -16.05 8.16 -34.59
N ILE A 647 -14.95 7.97 -33.89
CA ILE A 647 -14.35 6.65 -33.77
C ILE A 647 -15.30 5.88 -32.84
N GLU A 648 -16.51 5.61 -33.34
CA GLU A 648 -17.60 4.95 -32.61
C GLU A 648 -17.15 3.53 -32.19
N GLU A 649 -16.22 2.91 -32.92
CA GLU A 649 -15.59 1.64 -32.55
C GLU A 649 -14.57 1.77 -31.41
N GLU A 650 -13.84 2.89 -31.27
CA GLU A 650 -13.00 3.14 -30.08
C GLU A 650 -13.88 3.48 -28.88
N ALA A 651 -14.93 4.31 -29.04
CA ALA A 651 -15.81 4.67 -27.92
C ALA A 651 -16.63 3.47 -27.40
N GLU A 652 -17.14 2.59 -28.28
CA GLU A 652 -17.81 1.35 -27.88
C GLU A 652 -16.81 0.30 -27.33
N GLY A 653 -15.58 0.26 -27.85
CA GLY A 653 -14.49 -0.59 -27.35
C GLY A 653 -13.99 -0.15 -25.97
N VAL A 654 -13.73 1.15 -25.78
CA VAL A 654 -13.33 1.77 -24.51
C VAL A 654 -14.38 1.55 -23.44
N GLN A 655 -15.68 1.65 -23.76
CA GLN A 655 -16.74 1.40 -22.78
C GLN A 655 -16.84 -0.08 -22.38
N ALA A 656 -16.58 -1.00 -23.31
CA ALA A 656 -16.53 -2.45 -23.04
C ALA A 656 -15.26 -2.85 -22.28
N ASP A 657 -14.11 -2.26 -22.63
CA ASP A 657 -12.83 -2.44 -21.95
C ASP A 657 -12.83 -1.78 -20.57
N GLU A 658 -13.57 -0.69 -20.35
CA GLU A 658 -13.77 -0.07 -19.04
C GLU A 658 -14.72 -0.90 -18.16
N GLU A 659 -15.80 -1.47 -18.70
CA GLU A 659 -16.65 -2.44 -17.97
C GLU A 659 -15.91 -3.75 -17.66
N GLN A 660 -15.03 -4.21 -18.55
CA GLN A 660 -14.20 -5.40 -18.35
C GLN A 660 -13.06 -5.08 -17.36
N ARG A 661 -12.37 -3.96 -17.47
CA ARG A 661 -11.32 -3.53 -16.54
C ARG A 661 -11.86 -3.23 -15.14
N MET A 662 -13.05 -2.64 -15.01
CA MET A 662 -13.70 -2.47 -13.71
C MET A 662 -14.12 -3.82 -13.11
N LYS A 663 -14.36 -4.85 -13.94
CA LYS A 663 -14.50 -6.23 -13.46
C LYS A 663 -13.16 -6.86 -13.11
N ASP A 664 -12.12 -6.66 -13.92
CA ASP A 664 -10.78 -7.21 -13.69
C ASP A 664 -10.10 -6.53 -12.47
N GLU A 665 -10.39 -5.25 -12.22
CA GLU A 665 -10.04 -4.49 -11.01
C GLU A 665 -10.90 -4.91 -9.81
N ALA A 666 -12.18 -5.23 -10.02
CA ALA A 666 -13.02 -5.85 -8.98
C ALA A 666 -12.66 -7.33 -8.71
N ASP A 667 -11.97 -7.98 -9.66
CA ASP A 667 -11.40 -9.32 -9.57
C ASP A 667 -9.93 -9.29 -9.09
N ILE A 668 -9.43 -8.12 -8.64
CA ILE A 668 -8.19 -8.05 -7.86
C ILE A 668 -8.41 -8.91 -6.62
N VAL A 669 -7.58 -9.93 -6.51
CA VAL A 669 -7.53 -10.79 -5.34
C VAL A 669 -7.22 -9.92 -4.14
N ASP A 670 -8.11 -9.91 -3.14
CA ASP A 670 -7.94 -9.09 -1.94
C ASP A 670 -6.59 -9.42 -1.29
N GLU A 671 -5.67 -8.47 -1.31
CA GLU A 671 -4.32 -8.60 -0.77
C GLU A 671 -4.32 -8.16 0.68
N SER A 672 -3.72 -8.99 1.52
CA SER A 672 -3.65 -8.72 2.95
C SER A 672 -2.35 -9.20 3.54
N THR A 673 -2.11 -8.75 4.76
CA THR A 673 -0.86 -8.88 5.51
C THR A 673 -1.26 -8.79 6.98
N ILE A 674 -0.36 -9.15 7.89
CA ILE A 674 -0.51 -8.81 9.31
C ILE A 674 0.69 -8.01 9.79
N HIS A 675 0.45 -7.06 10.69
CA HIS A 675 1.49 -6.35 11.41
C HIS A 675 1.44 -6.65 12.91
N LEU A 676 2.57 -6.49 13.58
CA LEU A 676 2.68 -6.45 15.04
C LEU A 676 3.83 -5.54 15.46
N ALA A 677 3.66 -4.93 16.63
CA ALA A 677 4.68 -4.12 17.29
C ALA A 677 4.85 -4.59 18.73
N VAL A 678 6.10 -4.72 19.18
CA VAL A 678 6.44 -5.13 20.55
C VAL A 678 7.57 -4.28 21.08
N SER A 679 7.50 -3.88 22.34
CA SER A 679 8.65 -3.35 23.09
C SER A 679 8.77 -4.04 24.45
N ASP A 680 9.96 -4.03 25.04
CA ASP A 680 10.21 -4.54 26.39
C ASP A 680 10.71 -3.45 27.36
N ASP A 681 10.88 -3.81 28.63
CA ASP A 681 11.31 -2.90 29.70
C ASP A 681 12.81 -2.52 29.63
N GLU A 682 13.58 -3.22 28.77
CA GLU A 682 14.98 -2.91 28.48
C GLU A 682 15.12 -1.89 27.34
N GLY A 683 14.02 -1.55 26.65
CA GLY A 683 13.99 -0.60 25.55
C GLY A 683 14.20 -1.23 24.18
N ASN A 684 14.16 -2.56 24.06
CA ASN A 684 14.19 -3.21 22.75
C ASN A 684 12.82 -3.05 22.08
N VAL A 685 12.81 -2.91 20.75
CA VAL A 685 11.61 -2.72 19.95
C VAL A 685 11.65 -3.64 18.73
N VAL A 686 10.53 -4.30 18.43
CA VAL A 686 10.36 -5.08 17.21
C VAL A 686 9.12 -4.61 16.46
N SER A 687 9.33 -4.24 15.20
CA SER A 687 8.29 -3.93 14.22
C SER A 687 8.31 -5.03 13.17
N TYR A 688 7.25 -5.84 13.09
CA TYR A 688 7.26 -7.04 12.25
C TYR A 688 6.01 -7.15 11.38
N THR A 689 6.23 -7.18 10.07
CA THR A 689 5.18 -7.36 9.07
C THR A 689 5.37 -8.70 8.36
N THR A 690 4.33 -9.54 8.29
CA THR A 690 4.38 -10.84 7.62
C THR A 690 3.15 -11.08 6.75
N THR A 691 3.32 -11.82 5.65
CA THR A 691 2.27 -11.99 4.65
C THR A 691 2.31 -13.34 3.94
N ILE A 692 1.12 -13.84 3.55
CA ILE A 692 0.96 -14.86 2.50
C ILE A 692 0.48 -14.28 1.16
N VAL A 693 0.52 -12.95 1.03
CA VAL A 693 0.18 -12.06 -0.09
C VAL A 693 -1.30 -11.81 -0.27
N SER A 694 -2.06 -12.78 -0.72
CA SER A 694 -3.52 -12.65 -0.81
C SER A 694 -4.19 -13.16 0.47
N ILE A 695 -5.39 -12.66 0.79
CA ILE A 695 -6.25 -13.30 1.81
C ILE A 695 -6.39 -14.76 1.42
N GLY A 696 -5.98 -15.70 2.29
CA GLY A 696 -5.97 -17.13 2.05
C GLY A 696 -4.81 -17.67 1.18
N GLY A 697 -3.85 -16.82 0.79
CA GLY A 697 -2.71 -17.19 -0.05
C GLY A 697 -3.12 -17.85 -1.36
N ASN A 698 -2.50 -18.98 -1.71
CA ASN A 698 -2.90 -19.78 -2.87
C ASN A 698 -4.13 -20.68 -2.65
N GLY A 699 -4.75 -20.58 -1.47
CA GLY A 699 -5.94 -21.33 -1.09
C GLY A 699 -5.66 -22.74 -0.57
N MET A 700 -4.42 -23.24 -0.61
CA MET A 700 -4.06 -24.60 -0.20
C MET A 700 -3.52 -24.64 1.23
N VAL A 701 -4.18 -25.43 2.07
CA VAL A 701 -3.63 -25.88 3.36
C VAL A 701 -2.76 -27.11 3.14
N VAL A 702 -1.57 -27.15 3.75
CA VAL A 702 -0.71 -28.35 3.75
C VAL A 702 -1.38 -29.49 4.54
N PRO A 703 -1.77 -30.61 3.90
CA PRO A 703 -2.52 -31.68 4.57
C PRO A 703 -1.75 -32.27 5.76
N GLY A 704 -2.39 -32.30 6.94
CA GLY A 704 -1.80 -32.81 8.18
C GLY A 704 -0.90 -31.83 8.93
N TYR A 705 -0.72 -30.61 8.42
CA TYR A 705 0.10 -29.56 9.02
C TYR A 705 -0.64 -28.22 9.22
N GLY A 706 -1.79 -28.02 8.56
CA GLY A 706 -2.79 -27.04 9.03
C GLY A 706 -2.51 -25.56 8.74
N PHE A 707 -1.52 -25.23 7.89
CA PHE A 707 -1.25 -23.83 7.50
C PHE A 707 -1.43 -23.60 5.99
N LEU A 708 -1.83 -22.38 5.64
CA LEU A 708 -2.01 -21.91 4.27
C LEU A 708 -0.67 -21.56 3.62
N LEU A 709 -0.56 -21.79 2.31
CA LEU A 709 0.62 -21.48 1.51
C LEU A 709 0.46 -20.15 0.77
N ASN A 710 1.54 -19.38 0.67
CA ASN A 710 1.55 -18.12 -0.07
C ASN A 710 1.33 -18.29 -1.57
N ASN A 711 0.89 -17.20 -2.20
CA ASN A 711 0.86 -17.01 -3.65
C ASN A 711 1.81 -15.88 -4.09
N ALA A 712 3.00 -15.77 -3.47
CA ALA A 712 3.82 -14.57 -3.52
C ALA A 712 4.26 -14.07 -4.90
N VAL A 713 4.15 -14.90 -5.94
CA VAL A 713 4.49 -14.54 -7.32
C VAL A 713 3.33 -14.65 -8.28
N TYR A 714 2.08 -14.69 -7.82
CA TYR A 714 0.91 -14.74 -8.69
C TYR A 714 0.91 -13.60 -9.71
N GLY A 715 1.22 -12.37 -9.28
CA GLY A 715 1.28 -11.15 -10.09
C GLY A 715 2.59 -10.93 -10.87
N ARG A 716 3.52 -11.89 -10.89
CA ARG A 716 4.80 -11.76 -11.60
C ARG A 716 4.69 -12.40 -12.98
N THR A 717 4.20 -11.61 -13.92
CA THR A 717 4.05 -11.97 -15.33
C THR A 717 5.07 -11.22 -16.20
N PRO A 718 5.44 -11.73 -17.38
CA PRO A 718 6.41 -11.08 -18.28
C PRO A 718 5.79 -9.91 -19.07
N THR A 719 5.06 -9.03 -18.38
CA THR A 719 4.42 -7.82 -18.93
C THR A 719 5.32 -6.60 -18.85
N GLU A 720 6.52 -6.76 -18.29
CA GLU A 720 7.57 -5.74 -18.22
C GLU A 720 8.76 -6.16 -19.07
N THR A 721 9.67 -5.22 -19.31
CA THR A 721 10.96 -5.55 -19.95
C THR A 721 11.76 -6.54 -19.11
N PRO A 722 12.57 -7.44 -19.72
CA PRO A 722 13.45 -8.35 -18.98
C PRO A 722 14.45 -7.66 -18.05
N SER A 723 14.73 -6.38 -18.31
CA SER A 723 15.59 -5.51 -17.49
C SER A 723 14.88 -4.97 -16.24
N HIS A 724 13.56 -4.94 -16.21
CA HIS A 724 12.77 -4.38 -15.12
C HIS A 724 13.05 -5.08 -13.77
N PRO A 725 13.13 -4.35 -12.64
CA PRO A 725 13.44 -4.93 -11.33
C PRO A 725 12.54 -6.09 -10.91
N ASN A 726 11.26 -6.05 -11.32
CA ASN A 726 10.25 -7.03 -10.92
C ASN A 726 9.93 -8.09 -11.99
N TYR A 727 10.73 -8.17 -13.06
CA TYR A 727 10.55 -9.19 -14.09
C TYR A 727 10.68 -10.61 -13.50
N PRO A 728 9.88 -11.60 -13.96
CA PRO A 728 9.90 -12.98 -13.44
C PRO A 728 11.29 -13.64 -13.56
N ARG A 729 11.88 -14.04 -12.44
CA ARG A 729 13.20 -14.69 -12.38
C ARG A 729 13.22 -15.82 -11.35
N PRO A 730 14.05 -16.86 -11.57
CA PRO A 730 14.27 -17.89 -10.56
C PRO A 730 15.04 -17.29 -9.37
N GLU A 731 14.82 -17.83 -8.18
CA GLU A 731 15.54 -17.48 -6.95
C GLU A 731 15.46 -15.98 -6.57
N MET A 732 14.43 -15.26 -7.06
CA MET A 732 14.14 -13.87 -6.69
C MET A 732 13.19 -13.75 -5.50
N ARG A 733 13.41 -12.73 -4.67
CA ARG A 733 12.45 -12.20 -3.70
C ARG A 733 11.59 -11.15 -4.38
N SER A 734 10.30 -11.44 -4.56
CA SER A 734 9.38 -10.46 -5.16
C SER A 734 9.28 -9.21 -4.30
N MET A 735 9.35 -8.03 -4.95
CA MET A 735 9.14 -6.75 -4.27
C MET A 735 7.85 -6.77 -3.44
N SER A 736 7.94 -6.19 -2.26
CA SER A 736 6.88 -6.14 -1.26
C SER A 736 6.63 -4.71 -0.79
N SER A 737 5.38 -4.40 -0.45
CA SER A 737 4.98 -3.12 0.17
C SER A 737 5.05 -3.15 1.70
N MET A 738 5.43 -4.28 2.30
CA MET A 738 5.59 -4.42 3.77
C MET A 738 6.60 -3.40 4.31
N ALA A 739 6.13 -2.48 5.16
CA ALA A 739 6.92 -1.33 5.61
C ALA A 739 6.91 -1.17 7.15
N PRO A 740 7.37 -2.16 7.93
CA PRO A 740 7.59 -1.93 9.36
C PRO A 740 8.57 -0.76 9.49
N THR A 741 8.18 0.26 10.27
CA THR A 741 8.87 1.54 10.36
C THR A 741 9.13 1.89 11.81
N LEU A 742 10.34 2.36 12.10
CA LEU A 742 10.77 2.83 13.42
C LEU A 742 11.26 4.27 13.30
N VAL A 743 10.85 5.13 14.21
CA VAL A 743 11.27 6.54 14.29
C VAL A 743 11.98 6.74 15.62
N MET A 744 13.15 7.37 15.54
CA MET A 744 14.00 7.68 16.69
C MET A 744 14.18 9.20 16.80
N GLU A 745 14.39 9.70 18.01
CA GLU A 745 14.82 11.08 18.28
C GLU A 745 16.01 11.04 19.23
N GLU A 746 17.12 11.72 18.88
CA GLU A 746 18.37 11.72 19.66
C GLU A 746 18.91 10.31 20.02
N GLY A 747 18.57 9.29 19.23
CA GLY A 747 19.00 7.90 19.42
C GLY A 747 18.07 7.04 20.28
N GLU A 748 16.93 7.57 20.73
CA GLU A 748 15.91 6.84 21.49
C GLU A 748 14.65 6.64 20.64
N PRO A 749 13.91 5.51 20.77
CA PRO A 749 12.68 5.28 20.02
C PRO A 749 11.58 6.24 20.46
N VAL A 750 10.84 6.81 19.50
CA VAL A 750 9.66 7.67 19.74
C VAL A 750 8.39 7.09 19.12
N LEU A 751 8.50 6.34 18.02
CA LEU A 751 7.36 5.72 17.35
C LEU A 751 7.79 4.46 16.59
N THR A 752 7.00 3.40 16.66
CA THR A 752 7.03 2.30 15.68
C THR A 752 5.63 2.11 15.13
N VAL A 753 5.52 1.93 13.81
CA VAL A 753 4.23 1.75 13.13
C VAL A 753 4.39 0.84 11.92
N GLY A 754 3.34 0.06 11.67
CA GLY A 754 3.18 -0.73 10.47
C GLY A 754 1.71 -1.08 10.25
N ALA A 755 1.40 -1.59 9.07
CA ALA A 755 0.02 -1.88 8.71
C ALA A 755 -0.05 -2.92 7.57
N PRO A 756 -1.19 -3.57 7.35
CA PRO A 756 -1.46 -4.40 6.19
C PRO A 756 -2.08 -3.61 5.03
N GLY A 757 -2.30 -4.22 3.86
CA GLY A 757 -3.04 -3.58 2.75
C GLY A 757 -2.23 -3.24 1.49
N SER A 758 -1.31 -4.12 1.07
CA SER A 758 -0.59 -3.95 -0.20
C SER A 758 0.04 -2.55 -0.36
N ASP A 759 -0.10 -1.90 -1.50
CA ASP A 759 0.47 -0.57 -1.76
C ASP A 759 -0.13 0.55 -0.89
N THR A 760 -1.29 0.35 -0.24
CA THR A 760 -1.87 1.37 0.66
C THR A 760 -1.12 1.48 1.98
N ILE A 761 -0.33 0.45 2.35
CA ILE A 761 0.58 0.49 3.51
C ILE A 761 1.42 1.76 3.47
N LEU A 762 2.02 2.07 2.33
CA LEU A 762 2.96 3.19 2.18
C LEU A 762 2.28 4.53 2.49
N THR A 763 1.10 4.76 1.92
CA THR A 763 0.34 5.99 2.16
C THR A 763 -0.21 6.06 3.58
N THR A 764 -0.69 4.95 4.14
CA THR A 764 -1.24 4.90 5.50
C THR A 764 -0.18 5.25 6.53
N LEU A 765 1.00 4.64 6.44
CA LEU A 765 2.09 4.90 7.40
C LEU A 765 2.60 6.33 7.27
N SER A 766 2.82 6.82 6.04
CA SER A 766 3.25 8.20 5.85
C SER A 766 2.21 9.23 6.34
N GLN A 767 0.91 8.96 6.19
CA GLN A 767 -0.13 9.85 6.72
C GLN A 767 -0.13 9.85 8.26
N ILE A 768 -0.09 8.68 8.90
CA ILE A 768 -0.02 8.55 10.37
C ILE A 768 1.22 9.25 10.92
N MET A 769 2.38 9.00 10.32
CA MET A 769 3.64 9.61 10.74
C MET A 769 3.63 11.13 10.54
N MET A 770 3.13 11.65 9.41
CA MET A 770 2.97 13.09 9.22
C MET A 770 2.06 13.67 10.32
N ASN A 771 0.95 13.01 10.65
CA ASN A 771 0.04 13.46 11.69
C ASN A 771 0.70 13.52 13.08
N ASN A 772 1.48 12.49 13.41
CA ASN A 772 2.17 12.39 14.69
C ASN A 772 3.35 13.36 14.77
N LEU A 773 4.27 13.30 13.80
CA LEU A 773 5.54 14.03 13.83
C LEU A 773 5.41 15.53 13.52
N ASP A 774 4.52 15.92 12.60
CA ASP A 774 4.37 17.33 12.20
C ASP A 774 3.25 18.06 12.96
N PHE A 775 2.19 17.35 13.36
CA PHE A 775 1.02 17.96 13.99
C PHE A 775 0.81 17.58 15.46
N GLY A 776 1.68 16.72 16.03
CA GLY A 776 1.61 16.30 17.42
C GLY A 776 0.32 15.53 17.76
N VAL A 777 -0.29 14.87 16.77
CA VAL A 777 -1.46 14.02 16.98
C VAL A 777 -1.00 12.71 17.63
N SER A 778 -1.63 12.30 18.73
CA SER A 778 -1.29 11.03 19.39
C SER A 778 -1.42 9.85 18.44
N LEU A 779 -0.67 8.77 18.66
CA LEU A 779 -0.74 7.60 17.77
C LEU A 779 -2.16 7.02 17.65
N PRO A 780 -2.94 6.80 18.74
CA PRO A 780 -4.32 6.33 18.62
C PRO A 780 -5.20 7.25 17.77
N ASP A 781 -5.14 8.57 18.01
CA ASP A 781 -5.93 9.55 17.25
C ASP A 781 -5.50 9.59 15.78
N ALA A 782 -4.20 9.42 15.49
CA ALA A 782 -3.68 9.40 14.13
C ALA A 782 -4.10 8.14 13.36
N ILE A 783 -4.20 6.98 14.03
CA ILE A 783 -4.69 5.72 13.45
C ILE A 783 -6.17 5.83 13.08
N GLU A 784 -6.99 6.47 13.93
CA GLU A 784 -8.43 6.60 13.73
C GLU A 784 -8.82 7.54 12.58
N GLN A 785 -7.98 8.54 12.28
CA GLN A 785 -8.29 9.54 11.26
C GLN A 785 -8.63 8.95 9.89
N PRO A 786 -9.52 9.62 9.11
CA PRO A 786 -9.85 9.16 7.76
C PRO A 786 -8.63 9.15 6.84
N ARG A 787 -8.52 8.11 6.01
CA ARG A 787 -7.35 7.90 5.15
C ARG A 787 -7.58 8.41 3.74
N LEU A 788 -6.50 8.94 3.18
CA LEU A 788 -6.38 9.38 1.79
C LEU A 788 -5.21 8.60 1.17
N SER A 789 -5.48 7.82 0.13
CA SER A 789 -4.46 7.00 -0.53
C SER A 789 -4.27 7.44 -1.97
N GLN A 790 -3.20 8.21 -2.22
CA GLN A 790 -2.77 8.57 -3.55
C GLN A 790 -1.58 7.70 -3.94
N ARG A 791 -1.78 6.80 -4.91
CA ARG A 791 -0.81 5.76 -5.29
C ARG A 791 -0.27 5.92 -6.71
N ASN A 792 -0.34 7.13 -7.24
CA ASN A 792 0.02 7.43 -8.63
C ASN A 792 -0.63 6.44 -9.61
N ASN A 793 -1.88 6.08 -9.36
CA ASN A 793 -2.61 5.10 -10.16
C ASN A 793 -2.68 5.57 -11.62
N PHE A 794 -2.91 4.65 -12.56
CA PHE A 794 -2.97 4.99 -13.99
C PHE A 794 -3.99 6.10 -14.30
N ASN A 795 -5.12 6.10 -13.61
CA ASN A 795 -6.18 7.12 -13.71
C ASN A 795 -5.93 8.38 -12.85
N ALA A 796 -4.82 8.41 -12.11
CA ALA A 796 -4.43 9.42 -11.14
C ALA A 796 -5.42 9.67 -9.98
N LEU A 797 -6.42 8.80 -9.80
CA LEU A 797 -7.39 8.93 -8.71
C LEU A 797 -6.74 8.56 -7.38
N ALA A 798 -6.95 9.42 -6.38
CA ALA A 798 -6.75 9.10 -4.98
C ALA A 798 -8.01 8.45 -4.40
N GLU A 799 -7.84 7.52 -3.48
CA GLU A 799 -8.94 6.93 -2.71
C GLU A 799 -9.12 7.66 -1.39
N TYR A 800 -10.37 7.83 -0.94
CA TYR A 800 -10.68 8.26 0.42
C TYR A 800 -11.73 7.33 1.05
N GLU A 801 -11.69 7.22 2.36
CA GLU A 801 -12.58 6.31 3.11
C GLU A 801 -13.97 6.93 3.38
N GLU A 802 -14.96 6.67 2.52
CA GLU A 802 -16.30 7.28 2.65
C GLU A 802 -16.97 6.92 3.99
N ASN A 803 -16.81 5.68 4.44
CA ASN A 803 -17.43 5.19 5.69
C ASN A 803 -16.86 5.85 6.96
N TYR A 804 -15.65 6.40 6.88
CA TYR A 804 -14.93 6.99 8.01
C TYR A 804 -14.88 8.53 7.94
N LEU A 805 -15.40 9.13 6.86
CA LEU A 805 -15.37 10.59 6.68
C LEU A 805 -16.08 11.35 7.79
N ASP A 806 -15.39 12.36 8.32
CA ASP A 806 -15.98 13.45 9.09
C ASP A 806 -16.21 14.70 8.22
N ALA A 807 -16.96 15.66 8.76
CA ALA A 807 -17.33 16.89 8.05
C ALA A 807 -16.14 17.83 7.77
N GLU A 808 -15.05 17.71 8.52
CA GLU A 808 -13.84 18.51 8.30
C GLU A 808 -13.04 17.94 7.13
N THR A 809 -12.87 16.62 7.10
CA THR A 809 -12.24 15.87 6.00
C THR A 809 -13.03 16.05 4.69
N GLU A 810 -14.36 15.99 4.73
CA GLU A 810 -15.20 16.25 3.56
C GLU A 810 -14.94 17.65 2.98
N GLN A 811 -14.81 18.66 3.84
CA GLN A 811 -14.45 20.02 3.39
C GLN A 811 -13.04 20.08 2.81
N GLN A 812 -12.06 19.42 3.43
CA GLN A 812 -10.68 19.39 2.95
C GLN A 812 -10.58 18.71 1.57
N ILE A 813 -11.36 17.65 1.32
CA ILE A 813 -11.47 17.02 0.00
C ILE A 813 -12.03 18.01 -1.03
N GLU A 814 -13.10 18.74 -0.72
CA GLU A 814 -13.64 19.76 -1.64
C GLU A 814 -12.60 20.85 -1.97
N GLU A 815 -11.77 21.24 -1.00
CA GLU A 815 -10.69 22.21 -1.20
C GLU A 815 -9.55 21.63 -2.05
N LEU A 816 -9.18 20.36 -1.85
CA LEU A 816 -8.18 19.65 -2.66
C LEU A 816 -8.66 19.43 -4.10
N GLU A 817 -9.94 19.12 -4.31
CA GLU A 817 -10.56 19.05 -5.64
C GLU A 817 -10.48 20.40 -6.36
N ALA A 818 -10.62 21.51 -5.63
CA ALA A 818 -10.44 22.85 -6.20
C ALA A 818 -8.98 23.14 -6.60
N MET A 819 -8.01 22.41 -6.03
CA MET A 819 -6.59 22.43 -6.44
C MET A 819 -6.31 21.43 -7.59
N GLY A 820 -7.30 20.68 -8.07
CA GLY A 820 -7.15 19.74 -9.18
C GLY A 820 -6.89 18.28 -8.78
N HIS A 821 -6.85 17.97 -7.48
CA HIS A 821 -6.84 16.58 -7.03
C HIS A 821 -8.12 15.87 -7.46
N ARG A 822 -8.01 14.58 -7.78
CA ARG A 822 -9.15 13.76 -8.21
C ARG A 822 -9.30 12.57 -7.28
N PHE A 823 -10.52 12.33 -6.86
CA PHE A 823 -10.84 11.32 -5.86
C PHE A 823 -11.82 10.27 -6.35
N THR A 824 -11.71 9.07 -5.78
CA THR A 824 -12.74 8.05 -5.78
C THR A 824 -13.05 7.66 -4.34
N ALA A 825 -14.33 7.44 -4.06
CA ALA A 825 -14.77 6.96 -2.75
C ALA A 825 -14.44 5.47 -2.61
N ASP A 826 -13.70 5.11 -1.56
CA ASP A 826 -13.67 3.74 -1.06
C ASP A 826 -14.86 3.56 -0.11
N THR A 827 -15.82 2.75 -0.56
CA THR A 827 -17.06 2.47 0.17
C THR A 827 -16.99 1.19 0.99
N ALA A 828 -15.83 0.56 1.04
CA ALA A 828 -15.69 -0.75 1.62
C ALA A 828 -15.68 -0.68 3.15
N GLU A 829 -16.36 -1.62 3.80
CA GLU A 829 -16.55 -1.61 5.27
C GLU A 829 -15.21 -1.80 6.00
N GLN A 830 -14.23 -2.44 5.37
CA GLN A 830 -12.92 -2.68 5.93
C GLN A 830 -11.98 -1.47 5.89
N GLY A 831 -12.33 -0.40 5.18
CA GLY A 831 -11.47 0.76 4.97
C GLY A 831 -10.12 0.44 4.30
N ILE A 832 -9.27 1.46 4.25
CA ILE A 832 -7.92 1.44 3.70
C ILE A 832 -6.97 1.05 4.83
N SER A 833 -6.53 -0.21 4.89
CA SER A 833 -5.53 -0.70 5.87
C SER A 833 -6.04 -0.80 7.34
N ALA A 834 -5.20 -1.30 8.25
CA ALA A 834 -5.44 -1.38 9.70
C ALA A 834 -4.10 -1.25 10.47
N ALA A 835 -3.74 -0.04 10.87
CA ALA A 835 -2.42 0.23 11.45
C ALA A 835 -2.27 -0.30 12.88
N VAL A 836 -1.04 -0.67 13.24
CA VAL A 836 -0.62 -1.16 14.55
C VAL A 836 0.73 -0.50 14.88
N GLY A 837 0.93 -0.08 16.13
CA GLY A 837 2.14 0.62 16.53
C GLY A 837 2.29 0.85 18.03
N ILE A 838 3.43 1.43 18.41
CA ILE A 838 3.76 1.87 19.78
C ILE A 838 4.36 3.27 19.71
N GLU A 839 3.85 4.18 20.53
CA GLU A 839 4.39 5.52 20.76
C GLU A 839 5.11 5.57 22.11
N PHE A 840 6.31 6.13 22.16
CA PHE A 840 7.13 6.23 23.38
C PHE A 840 7.12 7.67 23.89
N LEU A 841 6.76 7.86 25.16
CA LEU A 841 6.50 9.16 25.75
C LEU A 841 7.70 9.67 26.56
N GLU A 842 7.86 11.00 26.63
CA GLU A 842 9.00 11.66 27.31
C GLU A 842 9.14 11.33 28.81
N ASP A 843 8.05 10.91 29.45
CA ASP A 843 8.02 10.53 30.87
C ASP A 843 8.42 9.06 31.11
N GLY A 844 8.78 8.33 30.05
CA GLY A 844 9.17 6.93 30.07
C GLY A 844 8.00 5.96 29.98
N GLN A 845 6.78 6.45 29.71
CA GLN A 845 5.63 5.61 29.38
C GLN A 845 5.63 5.21 27.90
N VAL A 846 4.80 4.21 27.58
CA VAL A 846 4.55 3.76 26.21
C VAL A 846 3.05 3.64 25.99
N THR A 847 2.61 3.98 24.77
CA THR A 847 1.24 3.79 24.30
C THR A 847 1.25 2.77 23.16
N ALA A 848 0.78 1.55 23.44
CA ALA A 848 0.46 0.59 22.40
C ALA A 848 -0.88 0.97 21.76
N ALA A 849 -0.97 0.91 20.44
CA ALA A 849 -2.17 1.28 19.71
C ALA A 849 -2.38 0.42 18.45
N THR A 850 -3.64 0.16 18.15
CA THR A 850 -4.12 -0.55 16.97
C THR A 850 -5.33 0.15 16.41
N GLU A 851 -5.64 -0.15 15.16
CA GLU A 851 -6.93 0.17 14.55
C GLU A 851 -8.11 -0.31 15.44
N PRO A 852 -9.11 0.55 15.74
CA PRO A 852 -10.26 0.14 16.55
C PRO A 852 -11.39 -0.54 15.77
N GLU A 853 -11.57 -0.22 14.48
CA GLU A 853 -12.77 -0.66 13.73
C GLU A 853 -12.45 -1.38 12.41
N ARG A 854 -11.56 -0.81 11.58
CA ARG A 854 -11.24 -1.37 10.26
C ARG A 854 -10.71 -2.79 10.42
N ARG A 855 -11.15 -3.68 9.54
CA ARG A 855 -10.77 -5.11 9.56
C ARG A 855 -11.05 -5.81 10.90
N GLY A 856 -12.04 -5.36 11.66
CA GLY A 856 -12.44 -5.97 12.94
C GLY A 856 -11.68 -5.47 14.16
N GLY A 857 -10.79 -4.50 13.98
CA GLY A 857 -9.97 -3.92 15.05
C GLY A 857 -8.78 -4.82 15.47
N GLY A 858 -7.94 -4.28 16.35
CA GLY A 858 -6.82 -4.98 16.97
C GLY A 858 -6.84 -4.89 18.50
N SER A 859 -5.78 -5.42 19.12
CA SER A 859 -5.59 -5.45 20.56
C SER A 859 -4.21 -4.92 20.94
N ALA A 860 -4.19 -4.02 21.93
CA ALA A 860 -2.99 -3.41 22.50
C ALA A 860 -2.96 -3.62 24.03
N LEU A 861 -1.81 -4.06 24.55
CA LEU A 861 -1.56 -4.25 25.98
C LEU A 861 -0.20 -3.70 26.40
N VAL A 862 -0.06 -3.34 27.68
CA VAL A 862 1.20 -2.97 28.35
C VAL A 862 1.35 -3.73 29.67
N GLU A 863 2.58 -4.04 30.10
CA GLU A 863 2.83 -4.89 31.30
C GLU A 863 2.30 -4.28 32.60
N SER A 864 2.37 -2.95 32.70
CA SER A 864 1.79 -2.22 33.82
C SER A 864 0.95 -1.09 33.26
N GLU A 865 -0.35 -1.36 33.17
CA GLU A 865 -1.33 -0.34 32.87
C GLU A 865 -1.15 0.83 33.83
N MET A 866 -1.40 2.03 33.32
CA MET A 866 -1.91 3.06 34.19
C MET A 866 -3.21 2.50 34.77
N ASP A 867 -3.18 1.90 35.99
CA ASP A 867 -4.37 1.82 36.84
C ASP A 867 -5.03 3.19 36.66
N ASP A 868 -6.26 3.30 36.15
CA ASP A 868 -7.01 4.56 36.05
C ASP A 868 -6.70 5.39 37.30
N GLU A 869 -5.77 6.33 37.16
CA GLU A 869 -4.77 6.71 38.17
C GLU A 869 -5.22 6.44 39.62
N GLU A 870 -5.03 5.20 40.15
CA GLU A 870 -5.81 4.67 41.30
C GLU A 870 -5.96 5.76 42.37
N VAL A 871 -7.15 6.39 42.38
CA VAL A 871 -7.35 7.58 43.19
C VAL A 871 -7.16 7.12 44.63
N SER A 872 -6.10 7.60 45.27
CA SER A 872 -5.66 7.09 46.57
C SER A 872 -5.18 8.21 47.47
N ALA A 873 -5.22 8.01 48.79
CA ALA A 873 -4.71 9.01 49.71
C ALA A 873 -3.19 9.24 49.58
N GLU A 874 -2.43 8.26 49.06
CA GLU A 874 -0.99 8.42 48.82
C GLU A 874 -0.73 9.33 47.62
N LYS A 875 -1.51 9.21 46.54
CA LYS A 875 -1.45 10.12 45.38
C LYS A 875 -1.75 11.57 45.78
N ILE A 876 -2.85 11.78 46.51
CA ILE A 876 -3.20 13.13 47.03
C ILE A 876 -2.08 13.66 47.94
N ARG A 877 -1.39 12.78 48.68
CA ARG A 877 -0.25 13.18 49.51
C ARG A 877 0.95 13.57 48.66
N GLY A 878 1.23 12.86 47.57
CA GLY A 878 2.23 13.22 46.58
C GLY A 878 2.00 14.62 45.98
N LEU A 879 0.75 14.95 45.64
CA LEU A 879 0.38 16.30 45.18
C LEU A 879 0.62 17.37 46.25
N VAL A 880 0.27 17.09 47.52
CA VAL A 880 0.56 17.99 48.65
C VAL A 880 2.07 18.19 48.82
N GLU A 881 2.88 17.14 48.66
CA GLU A 881 4.35 17.22 48.71
C GLU A 881 4.89 18.06 47.54
N SER A 882 4.42 17.87 46.31
CA SER A 882 4.82 18.67 45.13
C SER A 882 4.52 20.15 45.31
N PHE A 883 3.29 20.49 45.73
CA PHE A 883 2.90 21.87 45.97
C PHE A 883 3.70 22.53 47.12
N ASP A 884 4.14 21.77 48.13
CA ASP A 884 5.04 22.29 49.17
C ASP A 884 6.46 22.56 48.62
N GLU A 885 6.97 21.69 47.76
CA GLU A 885 8.27 21.89 47.10
C GLU A 885 8.27 23.10 46.15
N GLU A 886 7.14 23.35 45.49
CA GLU A 886 6.90 24.52 44.63
C GLU A 886 6.67 25.81 45.42
N GLY A 887 6.43 25.72 46.73
CA GLY A 887 6.22 26.87 47.62
C GLY A 887 4.81 27.45 47.55
N GLU A 888 3.83 26.65 47.13
CA GLU A 888 2.42 27.05 46.99
C GLU A 888 1.66 27.07 48.33
N PHE A 889 2.31 26.69 49.43
CA PHE A 889 1.79 26.82 50.79
C PHE A 889 2.40 28.02 51.54
N GLU A 890 1.55 28.92 52.02
CA GLU A 890 1.96 30.08 52.83
C GLU A 890 2.18 29.73 54.31
N ASN A 891 1.97 28.46 54.70
CA ASN A 891 2.03 28.00 56.09
C ASN A 891 2.42 26.52 56.21
N ASP A 892 3.60 26.23 56.78
CA ASP A 892 4.09 24.86 57.05
C ASP A 892 3.13 24.00 57.92
N ASP A 893 2.29 24.63 58.74
CA ASP A 893 1.29 23.91 59.53
C ASP A 893 0.08 23.46 58.69
N ALA A 894 -0.14 24.05 57.50
CA ALA A 894 -1.17 23.67 56.55
C ALA A 894 -0.83 22.35 55.83
N VAL A 895 0.39 22.25 55.29
CA VAL A 895 0.97 21.04 54.69
C VAL A 895 0.91 19.87 55.66
N ARG A 896 1.42 20.08 56.88
CA ARG A 896 1.42 19.04 57.92
C ARG A 896 0.02 18.57 58.30
N ALA A 897 -0.98 19.45 58.24
CA ALA A 897 -2.34 19.08 58.55
C ALA A 897 -2.96 18.19 57.46
N LEU A 898 -2.67 18.46 56.18
CA LEU A 898 -3.12 17.65 55.05
C LEU A 898 -2.41 16.28 55.06
N ASP A 899 -1.09 16.26 55.21
CA ASP A 899 -0.27 15.05 55.29
C ASP A 899 -0.72 14.07 56.39
N VAL A 900 -0.93 14.58 57.62
CA VAL A 900 -1.41 13.76 58.75
C VAL A 900 -2.80 13.19 58.49
N HIS A 901 -3.64 13.94 57.80
CA HIS A 901 -4.99 13.54 57.48
C HIS A 901 -4.99 12.44 56.41
N LEU A 902 -4.24 12.62 55.33
CA LEU A 902 -4.09 11.65 54.23
C LEU A 902 -3.40 10.36 54.70
N THR A 903 -2.39 10.45 55.56
CA THR A 903 -1.79 9.26 56.21
C THR A 903 -2.84 8.42 56.95
N SER A 904 -3.83 9.08 57.56
CA SER A 904 -4.91 8.37 58.26
C SER A 904 -5.90 7.74 57.29
N VAL A 905 -6.18 8.40 56.16
CA VAL A 905 -7.04 7.88 55.08
C VAL A 905 -6.38 6.66 54.43
N GLY A 906 -5.11 6.74 54.08
CA GLY A 906 -4.35 5.61 53.53
C GLY A 906 -4.32 4.39 54.45
N HIS A 907 -4.36 4.58 55.77
CA HIS A 907 -4.51 3.46 56.71
C HIS A 907 -5.87 2.75 56.62
N PHE A 908 -6.93 3.47 56.28
CA PHE A 908 -8.28 2.93 56.08
C PHE A 908 -8.46 2.31 54.70
N GLU A 909 -7.83 2.87 53.66
CA GLU A 909 -7.76 2.26 52.32
C GLU A 909 -7.10 0.87 52.40
N ASN A 910 -5.93 0.78 53.04
CA ASN A 910 -5.22 -0.48 53.28
C ASN A 910 -5.99 -1.52 54.13
N GLN A 911 -7.10 -1.12 54.76
CA GLN A 911 -7.97 -2.02 55.55
C GLN A 911 -9.33 -2.26 54.89
N GLU A 912 -9.54 -1.73 53.68
CA GLU A 912 -10.81 -1.80 52.95
C GLU A 912 -12.01 -1.25 53.77
N GLU A 913 -11.77 -0.21 54.59
CA GLU A 913 -12.79 0.38 55.46
C GLU A 913 -13.53 1.55 54.80
N ALA A 914 -14.31 1.27 53.75
CA ALA A 914 -15.01 2.25 52.90
C ALA A 914 -15.75 3.38 53.65
N GLU A 915 -16.59 3.04 54.64
CA GLU A 915 -17.32 4.06 55.44
C GLU A 915 -16.38 5.05 56.15
N LYS A 916 -15.15 4.63 56.49
CA LYS A 916 -14.17 5.50 57.12
C LYS A 916 -13.39 6.32 56.09
N VAL A 917 -13.07 5.77 54.93
CA VAL A 917 -12.44 6.52 53.83
C VAL A 917 -13.33 7.71 53.45
N VAL A 918 -14.60 7.45 53.11
CA VAL A 918 -15.59 8.49 52.77
C VAL A 918 -15.77 9.51 53.90
N HIS A 919 -15.88 9.05 55.16
CA HIS A 919 -16.05 9.96 56.30
C HIS A 919 -14.83 10.87 56.52
N HIS A 920 -13.62 10.31 56.43
CA HIS A 920 -12.40 11.07 56.64
C HIS A 920 -12.09 11.99 55.47
N MET A 921 -12.37 11.60 54.22
CA MET A 921 -12.23 12.49 53.06
C MET A 921 -13.23 13.65 53.10
N GLY A 922 -14.44 13.47 53.64
CA GLY A 922 -15.32 14.59 53.96
C GLY A 922 -14.67 15.61 54.92
N GLY A 923 -13.90 15.14 55.90
CA GLY A 923 -13.13 16.01 56.80
C GLY A 923 -11.88 16.63 56.16
N PHE A 924 -11.33 16.01 55.10
CA PHE A 924 -10.25 16.57 54.31
C PHE A 924 -10.73 17.78 53.49
N LYS A 925 -11.92 17.68 52.88
CA LYS A 925 -12.57 18.79 52.18
C LYS A 925 -12.83 19.98 53.12
N ASP A 926 -13.35 19.73 54.33
CA ASP A 926 -13.52 20.77 55.35
C ASP A 926 -12.19 21.46 55.72
N LEU A 927 -11.08 20.73 55.66
CA LEU A 927 -9.74 21.25 55.92
C LEU A 927 -9.24 22.11 54.76
N LEU A 928 -9.42 21.68 53.51
CA LEU A 928 -9.12 22.47 52.31
C LEU A 928 -9.92 23.79 52.30
N ASP A 929 -11.24 23.73 52.54
CA ASP A 929 -12.12 24.90 52.67
C ASP A 929 -11.57 25.91 53.69
N HIS A 930 -11.08 25.40 54.82
CA HIS A 930 -10.53 26.23 55.88
C HIS A 930 -9.21 26.89 55.45
N GLN A 931 -8.31 26.12 54.81
CA GLN A 931 -7.00 26.61 54.38
C GLN A 931 -7.13 27.65 53.26
N GLN A 932 -7.99 27.42 52.26
CA GLN A 932 -8.29 28.40 51.22
C GLN A 932 -8.88 29.68 51.82
N ALA A 933 -9.85 29.56 52.74
CA ALA A 933 -10.46 30.71 53.40
C ALA A 933 -9.48 31.51 54.31
N GLN A 934 -8.34 30.92 54.69
CA GLN A 934 -7.26 31.62 55.41
C GLN A 934 -6.16 32.15 54.47
N GLU A 935 -6.30 31.98 53.15
CA GLU A 935 -5.28 32.31 52.15
C GLU A 935 -3.95 31.56 52.44
N TRP A 936 -4.03 30.31 52.90
CA TRP A 936 -2.85 29.45 53.16
C TRP A 936 -2.45 28.61 51.95
N ILE A 937 -3.37 28.41 51.01
CA ILE A 937 -3.20 27.73 49.72
C ILE A 937 -3.86 28.59 48.63
N SER A 938 -3.37 28.48 47.39
CA SER A 938 -3.94 29.17 46.23
C SER A 938 -5.26 28.53 45.77
N ASP A 939 -6.00 29.22 44.90
CA ASP A 939 -7.23 28.67 44.30
C ASP A 939 -6.93 27.44 43.44
N ASP A 940 -5.79 27.44 42.72
CA ASP A 940 -5.37 26.31 41.87
C ASP A 940 -5.02 25.06 42.70
N VAL A 941 -4.29 25.22 43.83
CA VAL A 941 -4.02 24.12 44.78
C VAL A 941 -5.30 23.59 45.40
N TYR A 942 -6.22 24.48 45.77
CA TYR A 942 -7.50 24.08 46.33
C TYR A 942 -8.35 23.29 45.33
N ASP A 943 -8.50 23.78 44.10
CA ASP A 943 -9.33 23.13 43.09
C ASP A 943 -8.76 21.76 42.69
N THR A 944 -7.43 21.64 42.57
CA THR A 944 -6.75 20.38 42.27
C THR A 944 -6.93 19.35 43.38
N LEU A 945 -6.63 19.70 44.63
CA LEU A 945 -6.77 18.77 45.75
C LEU A 945 -8.24 18.43 46.06
N LEU A 946 -9.17 19.34 45.75
CA LEU A 946 -10.60 19.10 45.90
C LEU A 946 -11.12 18.10 44.86
N ALA A 947 -10.69 18.22 43.59
CA ALA A 947 -11.08 17.31 42.52
C ALA A 947 -10.66 15.87 42.85
N GLU A 948 -9.40 15.67 43.24
CA GLU A 948 -8.89 14.35 43.65
C GLU A 948 -9.61 13.81 44.89
N ALA A 949 -9.91 14.69 45.85
CA ALA A 949 -10.66 14.28 47.04
C ALA A 949 -12.11 13.87 46.72
N GLU A 950 -12.74 14.47 45.72
CA GLU A 950 -14.08 14.12 45.26
C GLU A 950 -14.07 12.81 44.48
N ALA A 951 -13.10 12.61 43.59
CA ALA A 951 -12.88 11.34 42.90
C ALA A 951 -12.65 10.19 43.89
N LEU A 952 -11.85 10.42 44.94
CA LEU A 952 -11.60 9.41 45.98
C LEU A 952 -12.86 9.04 46.74
N ILE A 953 -13.72 10.03 47.02
CA ILE A 953 -15.01 9.77 47.69
C ILE A 953 -15.92 8.96 46.78
N GLU A 954 -16.02 9.32 45.50
CA GLU A 954 -16.87 8.64 44.52
C GLU A 954 -16.45 7.18 44.33
N MET A 955 -15.15 6.90 44.32
CA MET A 955 -14.62 5.53 44.21
C MET A 955 -14.99 4.63 45.41
N TRP A 956 -15.04 5.19 46.62
CA TRP A 956 -15.30 4.43 47.86
C TRP A 956 -16.77 4.46 48.33
N GLU A 957 -17.66 5.20 47.65
CA GLU A 957 -19.12 5.22 47.87
C GLU A 957 -19.85 4.07 47.16
#